data_AF-A0A7J8MTP4-F1
#
_entry.id   AF-A0A7J8MTP4-F1
#
_cell.length_a   1.000
_cell.length_b   1.000
_cell.length_c   1.000
_cell.angle_alpha   90.00
_cell.angle_beta   90.00
_cell.angle_gamma   90.00
#
_symmetry.space_group_name_H-M   'P 1'
#
loop_
_entity.id
_entity.type
_entity.pdbx_description
1 polymer ?
#
loop_
_entity_poly.entity_id
_entity_poly.type
_entity_poly.pdbx_seq_one_letter_code
_entity_poly.pdbx_strand_id
1 'polypeptide(L)'
;MKILGLDICSDTLVGDEMLKGISGGQKKRLTTGELLVGPARVLFMDEISNGLDSSTTYQIVKYMRHSTRALDGTTVISLLQPAPETYELFDDVILLCEGQILYQGPRVAALDFFAFMGFRCPERKNVADFLQEVLSKKDQEQYWSLPFHPYRYIPPGKFAEAFRSYQIGKNLHEELSIPFDSRYNHPLALSTSRYGVKKSELLKTSFDWQMLLMKRNSFIYIFKFIQLFIVALITMSVFMRTALHHNTIDDGGLYLGALYFSMVIILFNGFTEVSMLVAKLPVLYKHRDLHFYPSWAYTLPSWLLSIPTSLYESGFWVAISYYVIGYDPDITRFLRQFFLYFCLHQMSIALFRVIGSLGRNMIVANTFGSFAMLVVMVLGGYIISRDRIPSWWIWGYWVSPLMYAQNAASVNEFLGNSWHKRAGNYTNFSLGEALLRARSYFPESYWYWIGVGALLGYTVLLNLLFTFFLANLNSLGKQQAVFSKEELEERDRRRKGESVVTELRYYLQNSGSFNGKYFKQRGMVLPFQPLSMSFSNINYFVDIPVELKQQGITEDRLQLLVNVTGAFRPGVLTALVGVSGAGKTTLMDVLAGRKTGGLIEGSIHISGYPKRQETFARISGYCEQNDIHSPCLTVLESLLFSAWLRLPSDVGLETQR
;
A
#
# COMPACT_ATOMS: atom_id res chain seq x y z
N MET A 1 5.57 -8.97 -21.83
CA MET A 1 4.11 -9.19 -21.82
C MET A 1 3.73 -10.62 -22.23
N LYS A 2 3.96 -11.06 -23.47
CA LYS A 2 3.63 -12.44 -23.91
C LYS A 2 4.22 -13.54 -23.04
N ILE A 3 5.50 -13.41 -22.65
CA ILE A 3 6.20 -14.37 -21.79
C ILE A 3 5.51 -14.53 -20.42
N LEU A 4 4.93 -13.47 -19.87
CA LEU A 4 4.25 -13.52 -18.57
C LEU A 4 2.75 -13.82 -18.70
N GLY A 5 2.25 -14.09 -19.91
CA GLY A 5 0.81 -14.27 -20.18
C GLY A 5 -0.02 -13.05 -19.78
N LEU A 6 0.53 -11.85 -19.98
CA LEU A 6 -0.11 -10.56 -19.68
C LEU A 6 -0.58 -9.84 -20.96
N ASP A 7 -0.43 -10.46 -22.13
CA ASP A 7 -0.87 -9.94 -23.42
C ASP A 7 -2.39 -9.71 -23.46
N ILE A 8 -3.17 -10.65 -22.92
CA ILE A 8 -4.64 -10.57 -22.84
C ILE A 8 -5.11 -9.34 -22.03
N CYS A 9 -4.31 -8.88 -21.07
CA CYS A 9 -4.65 -7.75 -20.18
C CYS A 9 -3.74 -6.53 -20.37
N SER A 10 -3.08 -6.42 -21.52
CA SER A 10 -2.08 -5.38 -21.79
C SER A 10 -2.62 -3.95 -21.70
N ASP A 11 -3.84 -3.71 -22.19
CA ASP A 11 -4.51 -2.40 -22.17
C ASP A 11 -5.54 -2.27 -21.03
N THR A 12 -5.60 -3.25 -20.13
CA THR A 12 -6.54 -3.23 -19.00
C THR A 12 -5.93 -2.45 -17.83
N LEU A 13 -6.74 -1.64 -17.14
CA LEU A 13 -6.30 -0.96 -15.92
C LEU A 13 -5.97 -2.00 -14.85
N VAL A 14 -4.85 -1.79 -14.14
CA VAL A 14 -4.43 -2.66 -13.04
C VAL A 14 -5.47 -2.69 -11.92
N GLY A 15 -6.19 -1.58 -11.70
CA GLY A 15 -7.21 -1.43 -10.67
C GLY A 15 -6.62 -1.30 -9.26
N ASP A 16 -7.43 -0.76 -8.35
CA ASP A 16 -7.11 -0.62 -6.93
C ASP A 16 -8.04 -1.53 -6.10
N GLU A 17 -8.23 -1.24 -4.81
CA GLU A 17 -9.13 -2.00 -3.94
C GLU A 17 -10.62 -1.72 -4.22
N MET A 18 -10.93 -0.53 -4.76
CA MET A 18 -12.29 -0.06 -5.03
C MET A 18 -12.69 -0.26 -6.51
N LEU A 19 -11.74 -0.07 -7.41
CA LEU A 19 -11.86 -0.22 -8.85
C LEU A 19 -11.29 -1.56 -9.28
N LYS A 20 -12.18 -2.44 -9.73
CA LYS A 20 -11.79 -3.74 -10.28
C LYS A 20 -10.85 -3.53 -11.48
N GLY A 21 -9.77 -4.30 -11.50
CA GLY A 21 -8.82 -4.33 -12.61
C GLY A 21 -8.36 -5.76 -12.89
N ILE A 22 -7.06 -5.92 -13.17
CA ILE A 22 -6.46 -7.25 -13.40
C ILE A 22 -6.52 -8.13 -12.14
N SER A 23 -6.56 -9.45 -12.32
CA SER A 23 -6.66 -10.41 -11.21
C SER A 23 -5.41 -10.38 -10.32
N GLY A 24 -5.52 -10.84 -9.06
CA GLY A 24 -4.38 -10.87 -8.12
C GLY A 24 -3.15 -11.62 -8.69
N GLY A 25 -3.39 -12.73 -9.39
CA GLY A 25 -2.30 -13.47 -10.05
C GLY A 25 -1.70 -12.74 -11.26
N GLN A 26 -2.48 -11.93 -11.97
CA GLN A 26 -1.96 -11.03 -13.00
C GLN A 26 -1.16 -9.87 -12.38
N LYS A 27 -1.60 -9.28 -11.26
CA LYS A 27 -0.85 -8.24 -10.52
C LYS A 27 0.53 -8.73 -10.07
N LYS A 28 0.61 -9.96 -9.55
CA LYS A 28 1.89 -10.60 -9.20
C LYS A 28 2.80 -10.76 -10.41
N ARG A 29 2.29 -11.32 -11.52
CA ARG A 29 3.06 -11.46 -12.76
C ARG A 29 3.54 -10.13 -13.34
N LEU A 30 2.72 -9.08 -13.25
CA LEU A 30 3.10 -7.72 -13.65
C LEU A 30 4.26 -7.20 -12.80
N THR A 31 4.21 -7.42 -11.48
CA THR A 31 5.30 -7.05 -10.54
C THR A 31 6.58 -7.82 -10.84
N THR A 32 6.50 -9.11 -11.16
CA THR A 32 7.67 -9.89 -11.61
C THR A 32 8.22 -9.33 -12.93
N GLY A 33 7.34 -8.97 -13.87
CA GLY A 33 7.75 -8.35 -15.14
C GLY A 33 8.43 -7.01 -14.96
N GLU A 34 7.96 -6.20 -14.03
CA GLU A 34 8.59 -4.93 -13.66
C GLU A 34 10.04 -5.11 -13.19
N LEU A 35 10.31 -6.14 -12.37
CA LEU A 35 11.66 -6.48 -11.91
C LEU A 35 12.58 -6.96 -13.05
N LEU A 36 12.03 -7.71 -14.01
CA LEU A 36 12.78 -8.27 -15.15
C LEU A 36 13.22 -7.23 -16.17
N VAL A 37 12.54 -6.07 -16.24
CA VAL A 37 12.89 -4.99 -17.18
C VAL A 37 14.08 -4.16 -16.68
N GLY A 38 14.48 -4.31 -15.41
CA GLY A 38 15.61 -3.61 -14.82
C GLY A 38 16.97 -4.16 -15.25
N PRO A 39 18.08 -3.42 -14.99
CA PRO A 39 19.45 -3.86 -15.26
C PRO A 39 19.95 -4.93 -14.27
N ALA A 40 19.09 -5.44 -13.39
CA ALA A 40 19.46 -6.37 -12.33
C ALA A 40 19.78 -7.76 -12.92
N ARG A 41 21.01 -8.24 -12.69
CA ARG A 41 21.44 -9.59 -13.05
C ARG A 41 21.21 -10.62 -11.95
N VAL A 42 21.12 -10.16 -10.71
CA VAL A 42 20.83 -11.00 -9.54
C VAL A 42 19.44 -10.64 -9.03
N LEU A 43 18.54 -11.63 -9.01
CA LEU A 43 17.15 -11.47 -8.63
C LEU A 43 16.89 -12.25 -7.35
N PHE A 44 16.43 -11.55 -6.31
CA PHE A 44 15.95 -12.14 -5.07
C PHE A 44 14.43 -12.06 -5.03
N MET A 45 13.78 -13.20 -4.89
CA MET A 45 12.34 -13.35 -5.04
C MET A 45 11.77 -14.04 -3.81
N ASP A 46 11.11 -13.25 -2.95
CA ASP A 46 10.57 -13.75 -1.69
C ASP A 46 9.09 -14.13 -1.84
N GLU A 47 8.75 -15.35 -1.43
CA GLU A 47 7.39 -15.93 -1.38
C GLU A 47 6.53 -15.67 -2.64
N ILE A 48 7.11 -15.83 -3.82
CA ILE A 48 6.41 -15.48 -5.08
C ILE A 48 5.12 -16.30 -5.28
N SER A 49 5.07 -17.52 -4.74
CA SER A 49 3.88 -18.37 -4.79
C SER A 49 2.71 -17.71 -4.08
N ASN A 50 2.86 -17.21 -2.83
CA ASN A 50 1.78 -16.82 -1.90
C ASN A 50 0.35 -16.79 -2.49
N GLY A 51 -0.36 -15.70 -2.76
CA GLY A 51 -1.70 -15.76 -3.41
C GLY A 51 -1.81 -16.25 -4.89
N LEU A 52 -1.13 -17.33 -5.31
CA LEU A 52 -1.22 -17.95 -6.64
C LEU A 52 -1.62 -19.43 -6.57
N ASP A 53 -2.25 -19.92 -7.63
CA ASP A 53 -2.44 -21.35 -7.84
C ASP A 53 -1.14 -22.05 -8.29
N SER A 54 -1.09 -23.37 -8.10
CA SER A 54 0.08 -24.20 -8.44
C SER A 54 0.46 -24.12 -9.92
N SER A 55 -0.52 -24.03 -10.82
CA SER A 55 -0.26 -23.97 -12.26
C SER A 55 0.39 -22.65 -12.67
N THR A 56 -0.12 -21.53 -12.14
CA THR A 56 0.49 -20.20 -12.38
C THR A 56 1.88 -20.12 -11.76
N THR A 57 2.08 -20.70 -10.56
CA THR A 57 3.40 -20.75 -9.91
C THR A 57 4.42 -21.50 -10.76
N TYR A 58 4.06 -22.69 -11.26
CA TYR A 58 4.90 -23.46 -12.18
C TYR A 58 5.29 -22.66 -13.41
N GLN A 59 4.32 -21.97 -14.03
CA GLN A 59 4.59 -21.12 -15.20
C GLN A 59 5.59 -20.00 -14.87
N ILE A 60 5.38 -19.25 -13.78
CA ILE A 60 6.28 -18.16 -13.36
C ILE A 60 7.70 -18.70 -13.12
N VAL A 61 7.86 -19.78 -12.36
CA VAL A 61 9.18 -20.36 -12.08
C VAL A 61 9.85 -20.87 -13.36
N LYS A 62 9.09 -21.47 -14.27
CA LYS A 62 9.59 -21.90 -15.59
C LYS A 62 10.11 -20.71 -16.39
N TYR A 63 9.39 -19.59 -16.39
CA TYR A 63 9.84 -18.37 -17.05
C TYR A 63 11.10 -17.78 -16.39
N MET A 64 11.14 -17.75 -15.05
CA MET A 64 12.32 -17.29 -14.31
C MET A 64 13.55 -18.11 -14.67
N ARG A 65 13.42 -19.43 -14.76
CA ARG A 65 14.50 -20.31 -15.20
C ARG A 65 14.98 -19.97 -16.62
N HIS A 66 14.06 -19.85 -17.57
CA HIS A 66 14.42 -19.48 -18.95
C HIS A 66 15.08 -18.09 -19.02
N SER A 67 14.57 -17.11 -18.28
CA SER A 67 15.12 -15.76 -18.21
C SER A 67 16.52 -15.75 -17.61
N THR A 68 16.74 -16.52 -16.54
CA THR A 68 18.03 -16.64 -15.86
C THR A 68 19.09 -17.19 -16.82
N ARG A 69 18.73 -18.22 -17.59
CA ARG A 69 19.62 -18.82 -18.61
C ARG A 69 19.84 -17.93 -19.83
N ALA A 70 18.85 -17.16 -20.25
CA ALA A 70 18.96 -16.28 -21.42
C ALA A 70 19.77 -15.01 -21.13
N LEU A 71 19.73 -14.51 -19.89
CA LEU A 71 20.39 -13.27 -19.47
C LEU A 71 21.72 -13.51 -18.73
N ASP A 72 22.15 -14.77 -18.59
CA ASP A 72 23.27 -15.19 -17.73
C ASP A 72 23.19 -14.55 -16.33
N GLY A 73 21.99 -14.61 -15.75
CA GLY A 73 21.68 -14.06 -14.43
C GLY A 73 21.75 -15.10 -13.31
N THR A 74 21.49 -14.66 -12.08
CA THR A 74 21.30 -15.53 -10.92
C THR A 74 19.96 -15.20 -10.26
N THR A 75 19.09 -16.19 -10.10
CA THR A 75 17.78 -16.00 -9.46
C THR A 75 17.69 -16.87 -8.23
N VAL A 76 17.47 -16.24 -7.07
CA VAL A 76 17.21 -16.91 -5.79
C VAL A 76 15.74 -16.72 -5.46
N ILE A 77 15.01 -17.82 -5.32
CA ILE A 77 13.57 -17.82 -5.06
C ILE A 77 13.32 -18.55 -3.74
N SER A 78 12.56 -17.93 -2.83
CA SER A 78 11.97 -18.62 -1.69
C SER A 78 10.56 -19.10 -2.05
N LEU A 79 10.28 -20.38 -1.80
CA LEU A 79 8.97 -20.99 -2.01
C LEU A 79 8.57 -21.78 -0.76
N LEU A 80 7.30 -21.61 -0.35
CA LEU A 80 6.68 -22.43 0.67
C LEU A 80 5.98 -23.61 -0.01
N GLN A 81 6.40 -24.85 0.30
CA GLN A 81 5.80 -26.11 -0.15
C GLN A 81 5.49 -26.16 -1.66
N PRO A 82 6.52 -26.08 -2.54
CA PRO A 82 6.31 -26.14 -3.97
C PRO A 82 5.78 -27.50 -4.42
N ALA A 83 4.90 -27.47 -5.44
CA ALA A 83 4.46 -28.68 -6.13
C ALA A 83 5.66 -29.41 -6.78
N PRO A 84 5.59 -30.75 -6.95
CA PRO A 84 6.70 -31.54 -7.49
C PRO A 84 7.24 -31.01 -8.82
N GLU A 85 6.34 -30.62 -9.73
CA GLU A 85 6.69 -30.11 -11.05
C GLU A 85 7.45 -28.77 -10.95
N THR A 86 7.13 -27.97 -9.93
CA THR A 86 7.81 -26.70 -9.68
C THR A 86 9.18 -26.93 -9.03
N TYR A 87 9.28 -27.88 -8.11
CA TYR A 87 10.54 -28.28 -7.47
C TYR A 87 11.56 -28.76 -8.51
N GLU A 88 11.12 -29.51 -9.52
CA GLU A 88 11.97 -30.02 -10.60
C GLU A 88 12.58 -28.94 -11.51
N LEU A 89 12.07 -27.71 -11.48
CA LEU A 89 12.60 -26.61 -12.27
C LEU A 89 13.87 -25.99 -11.68
N PHE A 90 14.16 -26.24 -10.39
CA PHE A 90 15.33 -25.69 -9.72
C PHE A 90 16.58 -26.50 -9.99
N ASP A 91 17.69 -25.79 -10.22
CA ASP A 91 19.01 -26.40 -10.41
C ASP A 91 19.62 -26.73 -9.02
N ASP A 92 19.58 -25.79 -8.06
CA ASP A 92 20.04 -25.96 -6.67
C ASP A 92 18.93 -25.69 -5.63
N VAL A 93 19.10 -26.23 -4.42
CA VAL A 93 18.21 -26.07 -3.26
C VAL A 93 19.00 -25.59 -2.05
N ILE A 94 18.45 -24.59 -1.36
CA ILE A 94 18.95 -24.12 -0.06
C ILE A 94 17.88 -24.42 0.99
N LEU A 95 18.23 -25.22 2.00
CA LEU A 95 17.35 -25.58 3.10
C LEU A 95 17.78 -24.84 4.36
N LEU A 96 16.91 -23.97 4.86
CA LEU A 96 17.13 -23.13 6.03
C LEU A 96 16.20 -23.57 7.17
N CYS A 97 16.75 -23.74 8.37
CA CYS A 97 15.98 -24.00 9.58
C CYS A 97 16.64 -23.31 10.77
N GLU A 98 15.84 -22.62 11.61
CA GLU A 98 16.32 -21.91 12.80
C GLU A 98 17.54 -20.97 12.55
N GLY A 99 17.67 -20.40 11.35
CA GLY A 99 18.79 -19.53 10.95
C GLY A 99 20.08 -20.28 10.56
N GLN A 100 20.02 -21.61 10.43
CA GLN A 100 21.12 -22.46 9.98
C GLN A 100 20.85 -23.02 8.59
N ILE A 101 21.91 -23.12 7.77
CA ILE A 101 21.87 -23.82 6.49
C ILE A 101 22.08 -25.31 6.76
N LEU A 102 21.07 -26.11 6.46
CA LEU A 102 21.11 -27.56 6.66
C LEU A 102 21.60 -28.29 5.41
N TYR A 103 21.31 -27.73 4.24
CA TYR A 103 21.75 -28.24 2.95
C TYR A 103 21.81 -27.09 1.95
N GLN A 104 22.84 -27.08 1.11
CA GLN A 104 22.98 -26.16 -0.01
C GLN A 104 23.68 -26.87 -1.17
N GLY A 105 23.00 -26.98 -2.32
CA GLY A 105 23.61 -27.57 -3.51
C GLY A 105 22.58 -28.19 -4.46
N PRO A 106 23.03 -29.09 -5.36
CA PRO A 106 22.20 -29.65 -6.41
C PRO A 106 20.94 -30.32 -5.86
N ARG A 107 19.81 -30.07 -6.49
CA ARG A 107 18.50 -30.64 -6.10
C ARG A 107 18.52 -32.16 -6.00
N VAL A 108 19.22 -32.83 -6.92
CA VAL A 108 19.25 -34.30 -7.04
C VAL A 108 19.98 -34.94 -5.85
N ALA A 109 21.05 -34.32 -5.37
CA ALA A 109 21.87 -34.85 -4.29
C ALA A 109 21.29 -34.58 -2.88
N ALA A 110 20.21 -33.78 -2.79
CA ALA A 110 19.56 -33.50 -1.50
C ALA A 110 19.05 -34.78 -0.84
N LEU A 111 18.43 -35.68 -1.63
CA LEU A 111 17.91 -36.96 -1.10
C LEU A 111 19.04 -37.87 -0.60
N ASP A 112 20.20 -37.88 -1.28
CA ASP A 112 21.35 -38.69 -0.88
C ASP A 112 21.94 -38.24 0.47
N PHE A 113 21.96 -36.92 0.71
CA PHE A 113 22.37 -36.36 2.00
C PHE A 113 21.43 -36.78 3.15
N PHE A 114 20.12 -36.71 2.95
CA PHE A 114 19.15 -37.13 3.98
C PHE A 114 19.15 -38.65 4.17
N ALA A 115 19.39 -39.42 3.11
CA ALA A 115 19.58 -40.87 3.19
C ALA A 115 20.84 -41.24 3.99
N PHE A 116 21.95 -40.51 3.81
CA PHE A 116 23.15 -40.65 4.63
C PHE A 116 22.88 -40.38 6.12
N MET A 117 21.97 -39.45 6.43
CA MET A 117 21.52 -39.17 7.80
C MET A 117 20.51 -40.20 8.35
N GLY A 118 20.11 -41.19 7.56
CA GLY A 118 19.17 -42.25 7.95
C GLY A 118 17.71 -42.03 7.58
N PHE A 119 17.39 -40.96 6.85
CA PHE A 119 16.04 -40.60 6.45
C PHE A 119 15.78 -40.92 4.97
N ARG A 120 14.70 -41.64 4.67
CA ARG A 120 14.35 -42.00 3.29
C ARG A 120 12.99 -41.40 2.91
N CYS A 121 12.96 -40.74 1.75
CA CYS A 121 11.71 -40.22 1.20
C CYS A 121 10.85 -41.39 0.65
N PRO A 122 9.57 -41.50 1.05
CA PRO A 122 8.63 -42.45 0.44
C PRO A 122 8.35 -42.14 -1.03
N GLU A 123 8.05 -43.16 -1.85
CA GLU A 123 7.85 -42.98 -3.31
C GLU A 123 6.69 -42.06 -3.69
N ARG A 124 5.62 -42.03 -2.88
CA ARG A 124 4.43 -41.20 -3.15
C ARG A 124 4.48 -39.82 -2.48
N LYS A 125 5.56 -39.50 -1.77
CA LYS A 125 5.72 -38.23 -1.06
C LYS A 125 6.46 -37.23 -1.94
N ASN A 126 5.98 -35.99 -1.95
CA ASN A 126 6.69 -34.88 -2.59
C ASN A 126 8.02 -34.63 -1.86
N VAL A 127 9.11 -34.53 -2.62
CA VAL A 127 10.46 -34.30 -2.08
C VAL A 127 10.53 -32.99 -1.31
N ALA A 128 9.90 -31.91 -1.81
CA ALA A 128 9.93 -30.63 -1.13
C ALA A 128 9.23 -30.70 0.24
N ASP A 129 8.11 -31.42 0.33
CA ASP A 129 7.38 -31.62 1.59
C ASP A 129 8.18 -32.51 2.55
N PHE A 130 8.80 -33.58 2.03
CA PHE A 130 9.72 -34.43 2.80
C PHE A 130 10.87 -33.60 3.42
N LEU A 131 11.52 -32.75 2.62
CA LEU A 131 12.64 -31.93 3.10
C LEU A 131 12.23 -30.95 4.21
N GLN A 132 10.98 -30.50 4.24
CA GLN A 132 10.47 -29.65 5.32
C GLN A 132 10.05 -30.47 6.55
N GLU A 133 9.34 -31.59 6.33
CA GLU A 133 8.81 -32.42 7.41
C GLU A 133 9.89 -33.21 8.17
N VAL A 134 10.98 -33.62 7.50
CA VAL A 134 12.14 -34.27 8.17
C VAL A 134 12.78 -33.36 9.21
N LEU A 135 12.59 -32.05 9.13
CA LEU A 135 13.09 -31.09 10.11
C LEU A 135 12.14 -30.90 11.29
N SER A 136 10.87 -31.26 11.13
CA SER A 136 9.83 -31.14 12.15
C SER A 136 9.96 -32.23 13.19
N LYS A 137 9.94 -31.86 14.48
CA LYS A 137 9.98 -32.81 15.60
C LYS A 137 8.81 -33.80 15.58
N LYS A 138 7.65 -33.40 15.05
CA LYS A 138 6.45 -34.24 14.98
C LYS A 138 6.53 -35.29 13.89
N ASP A 139 7.16 -34.93 12.78
CA ASP A 139 7.05 -35.68 11.51
C ASP A 139 8.34 -36.43 11.16
N GLN A 140 9.47 -36.11 11.79
CA GLN A 140 10.77 -36.71 11.48
C GLN A 140 10.83 -38.24 11.70
N GLU A 141 10.07 -38.78 12.67
CA GLU A 141 10.06 -40.23 12.98
C GLU A 141 9.57 -41.09 11.81
N GLN A 142 8.57 -40.60 11.06
CA GLN A 142 7.94 -41.38 9.99
C GLN A 142 8.89 -41.66 8.80
N TYR A 143 9.99 -40.91 8.71
CA TYR A 143 10.98 -41.00 7.64
C TYR A 143 12.22 -41.80 8.02
N TRP A 144 12.30 -42.27 9.26
CA TRP A 144 13.42 -43.04 9.75
C TRP A 144 13.48 -44.41 9.08
N SER A 145 14.64 -44.75 8.51
CA SER A 145 14.77 -45.94 7.65
C SER A 145 15.88 -46.90 8.08
N LEU A 146 16.59 -46.63 9.18
CA LEU A 146 17.67 -47.47 9.66
C LEU A 146 17.12 -48.62 10.54
N PRO A 147 17.15 -49.89 10.08
CA PRO A 147 16.47 -51.00 10.75
C PRO A 147 17.08 -51.40 12.10
N PHE A 148 18.35 -51.07 12.34
CA PHE A 148 19.09 -51.48 13.54
C PHE A 148 19.33 -50.35 14.55
N HIS A 149 18.79 -49.16 14.31
CA HIS A 149 18.97 -48.00 15.19
C HIS A 149 17.62 -47.43 15.60
N PRO A 150 17.34 -47.27 16.91
CA PRO A 150 16.11 -46.65 17.36
C PRO A 150 16.10 -45.17 16.96
N TYR A 151 14.93 -44.69 16.53
CA TYR A 151 14.76 -43.29 16.20
C TYR A 151 15.05 -42.41 17.42
N ARG A 152 15.84 -41.36 17.20
CA ARG A 152 16.02 -40.25 18.14
C ARG A 152 15.96 -38.97 17.35
N TYR A 153 15.21 -37.99 17.87
CA TYR A 153 15.12 -36.69 17.25
C TYR A 153 16.51 -36.08 17.00
N ILE A 154 16.78 -35.76 15.74
CA ILE A 154 18.01 -35.11 15.28
C ILE A 154 17.70 -33.62 15.16
N PRO A 155 18.32 -32.77 16.00
CA PRO A 155 18.09 -31.33 15.93
C PRO A 155 18.75 -30.73 14.67
N PRO A 156 18.27 -29.57 14.17
CA PRO A 156 18.81 -28.88 13.01
C PRO A 156 20.34 -28.67 13.05
N GLY A 157 20.90 -28.35 14.22
CA GLY A 157 22.34 -28.17 14.38
C GLY A 157 23.18 -29.37 13.97
N LYS A 158 22.69 -30.60 14.20
CA LYS A 158 23.39 -31.82 13.78
C LYS A 158 23.36 -32.02 12.27
N PHE A 159 22.26 -31.64 11.61
CA PHE A 159 22.21 -31.65 10.14
C PHE A 159 23.22 -30.66 9.55
N ALA A 160 23.32 -29.45 10.13
CA ALA A 160 24.30 -28.46 9.69
C ALA A 160 25.75 -28.93 9.88
N GLU A 161 26.08 -29.57 11.02
CA GLU A 161 27.39 -30.17 11.25
C GLU A 161 27.68 -31.32 10.27
N ALA A 162 26.71 -32.20 10.06
CA ALA A 162 26.84 -33.30 9.11
C ALA A 162 27.05 -32.78 7.69
N PHE A 163 26.32 -31.74 7.27
CA PHE A 163 26.46 -31.13 5.95
C PHE A 163 27.86 -30.55 5.74
N ARG A 164 28.43 -29.86 6.73
CA ARG A 164 29.84 -29.38 6.66
C ARG A 164 30.85 -30.51 6.48
N SER A 165 30.54 -31.70 6.97
CA SER A 165 31.41 -32.88 6.82
C SER A 165 31.17 -33.66 5.53
N TYR A 166 29.99 -33.49 4.92
CA TYR A 166 29.57 -34.16 3.70
C TYR A 166 30.31 -33.61 2.47
N GLN A 167 30.54 -34.44 1.45
CA GLN A 167 31.37 -34.08 0.29
C GLN A 167 30.93 -32.76 -0.37
N ILE A 168 29.62 -32.56 -0.58
CA ILE A 168 29.09 -31.35 -1.20
C ILE A 168 29.33 -30.12 -0.31
N GLY A 169 29.08 -30.23 0.99
CA GLY A 169 29.28 -29.12 1.91
C GLY A 169 30.75 -28.78 2.12
N LYS A 170 31.66 -29.77 2.08
CA LYS A 170 33.11 -29.56 2.09
C LYS A 170 33.58 -28.83 0.83
N ASN A 171 33.20 -29.31 -0.35
CA ASN A 171 33.56 -28.67 -1.62
C ASN A 171 33.06 -27.22 -1.65
N LEU A 172 31.81 -26.99 -1.26
CA LEU A 172 31.24 -25.64 -1.17
C LEU A 172 32.00 -24.76 -0.17
N HIS A 173 32.38 -25.29 0.98
CA HIS A 173 33.17 -24.56 1.97
C HIS A 173 34.57 -24.21 1.44
N GLU A 174 35.22 -25.14 0.75
CA GLU A 174 36.51 -24.93 0.09
C GLU A 174 36.40 -23.87 -1.01
N GLU A 175 35.39 -23.93 -1.87
CA GLU A 175 35.12 -22.93 -2.91
C GLU A 175 34.88 -21.54 -2.32
N LEU A 176 34.05 -21.43 -1.27
CA LEU A 176 33.77 -20.16 -0.59
C LEU A 176 34.96 -19.65 0.23
N SER A 177 35.90 -20.51 0.61
CA SER A 177 37.12 -20.13 1.35
C SER A 177 38.16 -19.45 0.46
N ILE A 178 38.10 -19.68 -0.86
CA ILE A 178 38.97 -19.01 -1.82
C ILE A 178 38.56 -17.53 -1.88
N PRO A 179 39.44 -16.59 -1.49
CA PRO A 179 39.10 -15.17 -1.51
C PRO A 179 38.85 -14.71 -2.94
N PHE A 180 37.77 -13.95 -3.13
CA PHE A 180 37.41 -13.38 -4.43
C PHE A 180 38.49 -12.39 -4.90
N ASP A 181 39.18 -12.70 -6.00
CA ASP A 181 40.13 -11.79 -6.62
C ASP A 181 39.44 -10.88 -7.65
N SER A 182 39.28 -9.60 -7.27
CA SER A 182 38.66 -8.56 -8.09
C SER A 182 39.34 -8.36 -9.46
N ARG A 183 40.61 -8.78 -9.62
CA ARG A 183 41.37 -8.60 -10.88
C ARG A 183 40.88 -9.47 -12.03
N TYR A 184 40.30 -10.64 -11.72
CA TYR A 184 39.78 -11.58 -12.71
C TYR A 184 38.27 -11.40 -12.96
N ASN A 185 37.68 -10.31 -12.45
CA ASN A 185 36.26 -10.07 -12.63
C ASN A 185 35.95 -9.73 -14.08
N HIS A 186 34.97 -10.43 -14.67
CA HIS A 186 34.49 -10.09 -16.00
C HIS A 186 33.88 -8.67 -15.94
N PRO A 187 34.27 -7.73 -16.81
CA PRO A 187 33.87 -6.32 -16.71
C PRO A 187 32.36 -6.09 -16.83
N LEU A 188 31.60 -7.09 -17.33
CA LEU A 188 30.13 -7.08 -17.40
C LEU A 188 29.43 -7.82 -16.25
N ALA A 189 30.16 -8.43 -15.30
CA ALA A 189 29.54 -9.23 -14.23
C ALA A 189 28.69 -8.39 -13.28
N LEU A 190 29.10 -7.15 -13.00
CA LEU A 190 28.37 -6.21 -12.16
C LEU A 190 27.98 -4.97 -12.97
N SER A 191 26.74 -4.48 -12.78
CA SER A 191 26.30 -3.24 -13.41
C SER A 191 27.12 -2.07 -12.89
N THR A 192 27.78 -1.35 -13.80
CA THR A 192 28.55 -0.14 -13.47
C THR A 192 27.67 1.11 -13.37
N SER A 193 26.46 1.09 -13.95
CA SER A 193 25.51 2.19 -13.87
C SER A 193 24.46 1.97 -12.78
N ARG A 194 24.13 3.04 -12.05
CA ARG A 194 23.04 3.05 -11.06
C ARG A 194 21.66 3.06 -11.70
N TYR A 195 21.53 3.59 -12.91
CA TYR A 195 20.27 3.71 -13.64
C TYR A 195 20.46 3.19 -15.07
N GLY A 196 19.43 2.51 -15.60
CA GLY A 196 19.48 1.91 -16.95
C GLY A 196 19.35 2.91 -18.11
N VAL A 197 18.91 4.14 -17.84
CA VAL A 197 18.52 5.13 -18.85
C VAL A 197 19.16 6.50 -18.57
N LYS A 198 19.32 7.33 -19.62
CA LYS A 198 19.84 8.70 -19.50
C LYS A 198 18.90 9.60 -18.67
N LYS A 199 19.47 10.55 -17.94
CA LYS A 199 18.71 11.49 -17.08
C LYS A 199 17.62 12.28 -17.81
N SER A 200 17.87 12.71 -19.05
CA SER A 200 16.90 13.46 -19.87
C SER A 200 15.69 12.62 -20.27
N GLU A 201 15.92 11.35 -20.58
CA GLU A 201 14.87 10.41 -20.96
C GLU A 201 14.04 10.01 -19.75
N LEU A 202 14.66 9.82 -18.58
CA LEU A 202 13.93 9.63 -17.31
C LEU A 202 12.97 10.79 -17.00
N LEU A 203 13.41 12.04 -17.23
CA LEU A 203 12.54 13.21 -17.05
C LEU A 203 11.37 13.21 -18.03
N LYS A 204 11.63 12.92 -19.31
CA LYS A 204 10.59 12.86 -20.34
C LYS A 204 9.56 11.78 -20.01
N THR A 205 10.01 10.56 -19.73
CA THR A 205 9.13 9.43 -19.38
C THR A 205 8.33 9.72 -18.11
N SER A 206 8.95 10.33 -17.09
CA SER A 206 8.24 10.71 -15.87
C SER A 206 7.17 11.79 -16.12
N PHE A 207 7.47 12.77 -16.98
CA PHE A 207 6.50 13.79 -17.38
C PHE A 207 5.32 13.17 -18.14
N ASP A 208 5.58 12.32 -19.12
CA ASP A 208 4.55 11.62 -19.89
C ASP A 208 3.69 10.71 -18.99
N TRP A 209 4.32 9.99 -18.07
CA TRP A 209 3.65 9.14 -17.08
C TRP A 209 2.73 9.93 -16.16
N GLN A 210 3.19 11.06 -15.61
CA GLN A 210 2.38 11.90 -14.74
C GLN A 210 1.24 12.59 -15.49
N MET A 211 1.49 13.05 -16.73
CA MET A 211 0.44 13.61 -17.59
C MET A 211 -0.65 12.56 -17.90
N LEU A 212 -0.26 11.33 -18.20
CA LEU A 212 -1.19 10.22 -18.42
C LEU A 212 -2.02 9.92 -17.16
N LEU A 213 -1.39 9.90 -15.99
CA LEU A 213 -2.08 9.73 -14.71
C LEU A 213 -3.07 10.87 -14.44
N MET A 214 -2.70 12.10 -14.75
CA MET A 214 -3.57 13.27 -14.60
C MET A 214 -4.79 13.17 -15.50
N LYS A 215 -4.61 12.71 -16.76
CA LYS A 215 -5.70 12.48 -17.71
C LYS A 215 -6.63 11.35 -17.28
N ARG A 216 -6.09 10.25 -16.75
CA ARG A 216 -6.88 9.10 -16.26
C ARG A 216 -7.65 9.43 -14.97
N ASN A 217 -7.07 10.23 -14.09
CA ASN A 217 -7.71 10.70 -12.86
C ASN A 217 -8.37 12.08 -13.02
N SER A 218 -8.83 12.42 -14.23
CA SER A 218 -9.44 13.71 -14.55
C SER A 218 -10.67 14.02 -13.68
N PHE A 219 -11.39 12.97 -13.25
CA PHE A 219 -12.53 13.07 -12.35
C PHE A 219 -12.24 13.90 -11.09
N ILE A 220 -11.06 13.72 -10.47
CA ILE A 220 -10.67 14.45 -9.26
C ILE A 220 -10.54 15.95 -9.57
N TYR A 221 -9.96 16.30 -10.72
CA TYR A 221 -9.78 17.70 -11.14
C TYR A 221 -11.10 18.36 -11.52
N ILE A 222 -12.01 17.63 -12.17
CA ILE A 222 -13.36 18.10 -12.50
C ILE A 222 -14.14 18.39 -11.22
N PHE A 223 -14.12 17.46 -10.26
CA PHE A 223 -14.81 17.65 -8.98
C PHE A 223 -14.28 18.86 -8.21
N LYS A 224 -12.95 19.03 -8.15
CA LYS A 224 -12.32 20.22 -7.56
C LYS A 224 -12.77 21.52 -8.23
N PHE A 225 -12.86 21.53 -9.56
CA PHE A 225 -13.31 22.71 -10.28
C PHE A 225 -14.76 23.06 -9.93
N ILE A 226 -15.65 22.07 -9.88
CA ILE A 226 -17.05 22.26 -9.47
C ILE A 226 -17.12 22.76 -8.03
N GLN A 227 -16.35 22.18 -7.12
CA GLN A 227 -16.25 22.63 -5.73
C GLN A 227 -15.80 24.10 -5.65
N LEU A 228 -14.74 24.47 -6.37
CA LEU A 228 -14.23 25.83 -6.41
C LEU A 228 -15.27 26.82 -6.95
N PHE A 229 -16.02 26.43 -7.98
CA PHE A 229 -17.10 27.23 -8.55
C PHE A 229 -18.22 27.48 -7.53
N ILE A 230 -18.67 26.46 -6.82
CA ILE A 230 -19.70 26.60 -5.77
C ILE A 230 -19.23 27.54 -4.66
N VAL A 231 -17.99 27.37 -4.19
CA VAL A 231 -17.41 28.23 -3.15
C VAL A 231 -17.28 29.67 -3.66
N ALA A 232 -16.89 29.88 -4.92
CA ALA A 232 -16.83 31.21 -5.53
C ALA A 232 -18.21 31.87 -5.59
N LEU A 233 -19.26 31.14 -5.97
CA LEU A 233 -20.65 31.63 -5.97
C LEU A 233 -21.11 32.07 -4.57
N ILE A 234 -20.82 31.27 -3.54
CA ILE A 234 -21.14 31.61 -2.15
C ILE A 234 -20.36 32.86 -1.71
N THR A 235 -19.09 32.96 -2.10
CA THR A 235 -18.25 34.12 -1.73
C THR A 235 -18.80 35.41 -2.37
N MET A 236 -19.19 35.34 -3.64
CA MET A 236 -19.76 36.47 -4.36
C MET A 236 -21.11 36.94 -3.80
N SER A 237 -21.95 36.02 -3.33
CA SER A 237 -23.24 36.39 -2.74
C SER A 237 -23.07 37.05 -1.38
N VAL A 238 -22.09 36.61 -0.59
CA VAL A 238 -21.78 37.20 0.72
C VAL A 238 -21.14 38.58 0.58
N PHE A 239 -20.16 38.73 -0.33
CA PHE A 239 -19.41 39.97 -0.53
C PHE A 239 -19.89 40.71 -1.78
N MET A 240 -21.20 40.93 -1.91
CA MET A 240 -21.75 41.57 -3.10
C MET A 240 -21.44 43.07 -3.11
N ARG A 241 -20.93 43.59 -4.24
CA ARG A 241 -20.57 45.02 -4.41
C ARG A 241 -21.67 46.00 -4.02
N THR A 242 -22.94 45.65 -4.18
CA THR A 242 -24.08 46.53 -3.85
C THR A 242 -24.18 46.84 -2.35
N ALA A 243 -23.69 45.93 -1.50
CA ALA A 243 -23.69 46.09 -0.05
C ALA A 243 -22.36 46.64 0.50
N LEU A 244 -21.30 46.64 -0.32
CA LEU A 244 -19.96 47.09 0.06
C LEU A 244 -19.70 48.54 -0.39
N HIS A 245 -19.34 49.40 0.56
CA HIS A 245 -19.06 50.82 0.29
C HIS A 245 -17.57 51.13 0.47
N HIS A 246 -17.11 52.27 -0.07
CA HIS A 246 -15.70 52.69 0.01
C HIS A 246 -15.57 54.00 0.79
N ASN A 247 -16.32 54.15 1.88
CA ASN A 247 -16.48 55.43 2.57
C ASN A 247 -15.87 55.44 3.96
N THR A 248 -15.90 54.32 4.67
CA THR A 248 -15.41 54.22 6.05
C THR A 248 -14.27 53.21 6.21
N ILE A 249 -13.56 53.31 7.34
CA ILE A 249 -12.52 52.34 7.74
C ILE A 249 -13.16 50.97 8.00
N ASP A 250 -14.39 50.95 8.53
CA ASP A 250 -15.13 49.71 8.79
C ASP A 250 -15.50 48.99 7.49
N ASP A 251 -15.90 49.73 6.46
CA ASP A 251 -16.13 49.17 5.13
C ASP A 251 -14.84 48.54 4.55
N GLY A 252 -13.70 49.20 4.74
CA GLY A 252 -12.39 48.65 4.37
C GLY A 252 -12.05 47.36 5.11
N GLY A 253 -12.52 47.21 6.34
CA GLY A 253 -12.45 45.96 7.10
C GLY A 253 -13.18 44.80 6.41
N LEU A 254 -14.32 45.06 5.77
CA LEU A 254 -15.08 44.04 5.02
C LEU A 254 -14.31 43.57 3.77
N TYR A 255 -13.71 44.49 3.03
CA TYR A 255 -12.84 44.16 1.88
C TYR A 255 -11.61 43.36 2.31
N LEU A 256 -10.98 43.73 3.42
CA LEU A 256 -9.87 42.98 4.01
C LEU A 256 -10.29 41.55 4.38
N GLY A 257 -11.50 41.39 4.91
CA GLY A 257 -12.10 40.08 5.18
C GLY A 257 -12.33 39.24 3.93
N ALA A 258 -12.81 39.86 2.84
CA ALA A 258 -13.00 39.20 1.55
C ALA A 258 -11.66 38.74 0.92
N LEU A 259 -10.62 39.57 1.02
CA LEU A 259 -9.26 39.24 0.60
C LEU A 259 -8.69 38.07 1.39
N TYR A 260 -8.81 38.12 2.72
CA TYR A 260 -8.33 37.04 3.59
C TYR A 260 -9.06 35.72 3.33
N PHE A 261 -10.39 35.76 3.20
CA PHE A 261 -11.20 34.59 2.88
C PHE A 261 -10.78 33.96 1.55
N SER A 262 -10.58 34.79 0.52
CA SER A 262 -10.09 34.33 -0.79
C SER A 262 -8.74 33.63 -0.69
N MET A 263 -7.79 34.20 0.07
CA MET A 263 -6.48 33.58 0.28
C MET A 263 -6.58 32.25 1.03
N VAL A 264 -7.46 32.16 2.02
CA VAL A 264 -7.70 30.92 2.78
C VAL A 264 -8.26 29.81 1.88
N ILE A 265 -9.22 30.12 0.99
CA ILE A 265 -9.76 29.14 0.04
C ILE A 265 -8.67 28.64 -0.92
N ILE A 266 -7.88 29.55 -1.47
CA ILE A 266 -6.77 29.18 -2.38
C ILE A 266 -5.71 28.37 -1.64
N LEU A 267 -5.37 28.73 -0.41
CA LEU A 267 -4.49 27.94 0.44
C LEU A 267 -5.06 26.54 0.67
N PHE A 268 -6.37 26.40 0.96
CA PHE A 268 -6.99 25.10 1.23
C PHE A 268 -7.04 24.17 0.02
N ASN A 269 -7.21 24.69 -1.20
CA ASN A 269 -7.25 23.85 -2.40
C ASN A 269 -6.01 22.95 -2.55
N GLY A 270 -4.83 23.46 -2.17
CA GLY A 270 -3.59 22.68 -2.17
C GLY A 270 -3.61 21.48 -1.21
N PHE A 271 -4.47 21.45 -0.19
CA PHE A 271 -4.55 20.38 0.82
C PHE A 271 -4.80 19.00 0.19
N THR A 272 -5.56 18.98 -0.91
CA THR A 272 -5.90 17.76 -1.65
C THR A 272 -4.68 17.01 -2.22
N GLU A 273 -3.53 17.67 -2.37
CA GLU A 273 -2.28 17.03 -2.78
C GLU A 273 -1.76 16.04 -1.73
N VAL A 274 -2.06 16.24 -0.44
CA VAL A 274 -1.65 15.32 0.64
C VAL A 274 -2.17 13.92 0.33
N SER A 275 -3.48 13.79 0.12
CA SER A 275 -4.12 12.49 -0.11
C SER A 275 -3.63 11.83 -1.40
N MET A 276 -3.46 12.61 -2.47
CA MET A 276 -2.98 12.11 -3.76
C MET A 276 -1.52 11.66 -3.71
N LEU A 277 -0.67 12.33 -2.93
CA LEU A 277 0.72 11.96 -2.75
C LEU A 277 0.85 10.70 -1.90
N VAL A 278 0.17 10.65 -0.74
CA VAL A 278 0.23 9.52 0.20
C VAL A 278 -0.18 8.22 -0.48
N ALA A 279 -1.21 8.24 -1.33
CA ALA A 279 -1.62 7.07 -2.11
C ALA A 279 -0.54 6.55 -3.09
N LYS A 280 0.34 7.44 -3.56
CA LYS A 280 1.43 7.08 -4.52
C LYS A 280 2.72 6.66 -3.83
N LEU A 281 2.93 7.05 -2.57
CA LEU A 281 4.18 6.82 -1.84
C LEU A 281 4.67 5.36 -1.85
N PRO A 282 3.84 4.32 -1.66
CA PRO A 282 4.33 2.93 -1.67
C PRO A 282 5.01 2.55 -2.99
N VAL A 283 4.45 2.97 -4.12
CA VAL A 283 5.01 2.72 -5.47
C VAL A 283 6.29 3.54 -5.67
N LEU A 284 6.30 4.80 -5.22
CA LEU A 284 7.48 5.65 -5.32
C LEU A 284 8.67 5.09 -4.52
N TYR A 285 8.43 4.62 -3.29
CA TYR A 285 9.47 3.99 -2.48
C TYR A 285 9.97 2.69 -3.10
N LYS A 286 9.06 1.85 -3.60
CA LYS A 286 9.45 0.63 -4.33
C LYS A 286 10.36 0.95 -5.52
N HIS A 287 9.98 1.89 -6.39
CA HIS A 287 10.77 2.24 -7.58
C HIS A 287 12.11 2.91 -7.23
N ARG A 288 12.14 3.71 -6.16
CA ARG A 288 13.37 4.33 -5.65
C ARG A 288 14.35 3.28 -5.12
N ASP A 289 13.86 2.35 -4.31
CA ASP A 289 14.66 1.30 -3.67
C ASP A 289 15.16 0.28 -4.70
N LEU A 290 14.40 0.04 -5.78
CA LEU A 290 14.82 -0.74 -6.95
C LEU A 290 15.69 0.04 -7.95
N HIS A 291 16.04 1.29 -7.65
CA HIS A 291 16.85 2.16 -8.50
C HIS A 291 16.34 2.34 -9.94
N PHE A 292 15.02 2.38 -10.15
CA PHE A 292 14.46 2.69 -11.46
C PHE A 292 14.67 4.15 -11.85
N TYR A 293 14.45 5.07 -10.92
CA TYR A 293 14.71 6.49 -11.10
C TYR A 293 15.04 7.18 -9.77
N PRO A 294 15.81 8.28 -9.80
CA PRO A 294 16.06 9.09 -8.62
C PRO A 294 14.83 9.92 -8.24
N SER A 295 14.66 10.27 -6.96
CA SER A 295 13.50 11.01 -6.46
C SER A 295 13.24 12.34 -7.18
N TRP A 296 14.29 13.05 -7.62
CA TRP A 296 14.14 14.31 -8.37
C TRP A 296 13.47 14.13 -9.74
N ALA A 297 13.59 12.95 -10.36
CA ALA A 297 12.94 12.65 -11.64
C ALA A 297 11.42 12.56 -11.49
N TYR A 298 10.91 12.30 -10.29
CA TYR A 298 9.49 12.39 -9.96
C TYR A 298 9.08 13.81 -9.56
N THR A 299 9.83 14.45 -8.66
CA THR A 299 9.41 15.72 -8.06
C THR A 299 9.41 16.87 -9.06
N LEU A 300 10.39 16.96 -9.97
CA LEU A 300 10.48 18.05 -10.94
C LEU A 300 9.29 18.08 -11.93
N PRO A 301 8.92 16.98 -12.62
CA PRO A 301 7.71 16.96 -13.44
C PRO A 301 6.44 17.26 -12.64
N SER A 302 6.34 16.80 -11.38
CA SER A 302 5.16 17.06 -10.55
C SER A 302 4.98 18.54 -10.20
N TRP A 303 6.09 19.26 -10.03
CA TRP A 303 6.08 20.71 -9.87
C TRP A 303 5.71 21.41 -11.18
N LEU A 304 6.31 21.03 -12.30
CA LEU A 304 6.00 21.62 -13.61
C LEU A 304 4.53 21.43 -14.01
N LEU A 305 3.97 20.24 -13.79
CA LEU A 305 2.57 19.93 -14.10
C LEU A 305 1.57 20.63 -13.16
N SER A 306 2.01 21.10 -11.98
CA SER A 306 1.17 21.92 -11.10
C SER A 306 1.04 23.39 -11.52
N ILE A 307 1.90 23.88 -12.42
CA ILE A 307 1.85 25.28 -12.88
C ILE A 307 0.55 25.55 -13.66
N PRO A 308 0.17 24.76 -14.70
CA PRO A 308 -1.08 24.96 -15.43
C PRO A 308 -2.32 24.86 -14.54
N THR A 309 -2.36 23.90 -13.61
CA THR A 309 -3.51 23.74 -12.69
C THR A 309 -3.66 24.95 -11.79
N SER A 310 -2.56 25.50 -11.30
CA SER A 310 -2.58 26.70 -10.46
C SER A 310 -2.97 27.96 -11.22
N LEU A 311 -2.53 28.10 -12.48
CA LEU A 311 -2.95 29.20 -13.35
C LEU A 311 -4.47 29.16 -13.56
N TYR A 312 -5.02 27.97 -13.80
CA TYR A 312 -6.45 27.79 -13.98
C TYR A 312 -7.24 28.10 -12.71
N GLU A 313 -6.86 27.54 -11.55
CA GLU A 313 -7.61 27.73 -10.30
C GLU A 313 -7.57 29.18 -9.81
N SER A 314 -6.39 29.80 -9.78
CA SER A 314 -6.25 31.20 -9.38
C SER A 314 -6.88 32.17 -10.38
N GLY A 315 -6.74 31.89 -11.68
CA GLY A 315 -7.32 32.71 -12.75
C GLY A 315 -8.83 32.69 -12.73
N PHE A 316 -9.41 31.51 -12.58
CA PHE A 316 -10.85 31.33 -12.45
C PHE A 316 -11.42 32.04 -11.22
N TRP A 317 -10.77 31.89 -10.07
CA TRP A 317 -11.20 32.56 -8.84
C TRP A 317 -11.22 34.08 -8.98
N VAL A 318 -10.12 34.67 -9.48
CA VAL A 318 -10.00 36.12 -9.61
C VAL A 318 -10.93 36.66 -10.71
N ALA A 319 -11.04 35.99 -11.85
CA ALA A 319 -11.93 36.41 -12.94
C ALA A 319 -13.39 36.53 -12.49
N ILE A 320 -13.84 35.62 -11.62
CA ILE A 320 -15.22 35.58 -11.13
C ILE A 320 -15.42 36.55 -9.96
N SER A 321 -14.56 36.49 -8.94
CA SER A 321 -14.79 37.23 -7.69
C SER A 321 -14.45 38.72 -7.78
N TYR A 322 -13.48 39.11 -8.62
CA TYR A 322 -12.85 40.42 -8.49
C TYR A 322 -13.81 41.59 -8.70
N TYR A 323 -14.51 41.60 -9.85
CA TYR A 323 -15.45 42.66 -10.20
C TYR A 323 -16.78 42.56 -9.46
N VAL A 324 -17.17 41.36 -9.03
CA VAL A 324 -18.43 41.13 -8.28
C VAL A 324 -18.33 41.61 -6.85
N ILE A 325 -17.16 41.46 -6.22
CA ILE A 325 -16.86 42.03 -4.89
C ILE A 325 -16.68 43.54 -4.99
N GLY A 326 -16.19 44.02 -6.13
CA GLY A 326 -16.01 45.44 -6.40
C GLY A 326 -14.71 45.99 -5.85
N TYR A 327 -13.62 45.24 -6.01
CA TYR A 327 -12.25 45.73 -5.83
C TYR A 327 -11.91 46.86 -6.82
N ASP A 328 -10.74 47.49 -6.68
CA ASP A 328 -10.32 48.58 -7.58
C ASP A 328 -10.37 48.15 -9.06
N PRO A 329 -11.08 48.87 -9.94
CA PRO A 329 -11.30 48.44 -11.32
C PRO A 329 -10.04 48.45 -12.21
N ASP A 330 -8.91 48.96 -11.74
CA ASP A 330 -7.66 48.99 -12.50
C ASP A 330 -7.16 47.59 -12.91
N ILE A 331 -6.91 47.41 -14.21
CA ILE A 331 -6.45 46.14 -14.78
C ILE A 331 -5.08 45.73 -14.25
N THR A 332 -4.23 46.68 -13.88
CA THR A 332 -2.91 46.36 -13.33
C THR A 332 -3.02 45.70 -11.97
N ARG A 333 -3.99 46.13 -11.14
CA ARG A 333 -4.27 45.56 -9.80
C ARG A 333 -4.96 44.21 -9.90
N PHE A 334 -5.84 44.03 -10.89
CA PHE A 334 -6.41 42.74 -11.23
C PHE A 334 -5.32 41.70 -11.56
N LEU A 335 -4.38 42.05 -12.46
CA LEU A 335 -3.29 41.16 -12.84
C LEU A 335 -2.33 40.89 -11.67
N ARG A 336 -2.07 41.89 -10.82
CA ARG A 336 -1.27 41.74 -9.60
C ARG A 336 -1.93 40.81 -8.58
N GLN A 337 -3.26 40.91 -8.43
CA GLN A 337 -4.05 40.02 -7.56
C GLN A 337 -3.98 38.58 -8.06
N PHE A 338 -4.21 38.37 -9.37
CA PHE A 338 -4.09 37.07 -10.02
C PHE A 338 -2.71 36.46 -9.82
N PHE A 339 -1.65 37.22 -10.09
CA PHE A 339 -0.28 36.72 -9.96
C PHE A 339 0.08 36.37 -8.51
N LEU A 340 -0.38 37.16 -7.54
CA LEU A 340 -0.19 36.88 -6.12
C LEU A 340 -0.89 35.57 -5.70
N TYR A 341 -2.14 35.39 -6.13
CA TYR A 341 -2.92 34.19 -5.85
C TYR A 341 -2.36 32.94 -6.53
N PHE A 342 -1.83 33.08 -7.75
CA PHE A 342 -1.06 32.03 -8.41
C PHE A 342 0.17 31.61 -7.59
N CYS A 343 0.97 32.56 -7.10
CA CYS A 343 2.14 32.28 -6.26
C CYS A 343 1.74 31.63 -4.92
N LEU A 344 0.65 32.10 -4.30
CA LEU A 344 0.11 31.53 -3.08
C LEU A 344 -0.34 30.07 -3.29
N HIS A 345 -1.01 29.78 -4.40
CA HIS A 345 -1.45 28.42 -4.73
C HIS A 345 -0.26 27.48 -4.97
N GLN A 346 0.75 27.92 -5.72
CA GLN A 346 1.99 27.17 -5.92
C GLN A 346 2.69 26.84 -4.60
N MET A 347 2.78 27.82 -3.70
CA MET A 347 3.35 27.64 -2.37
C MET A 347 2.52 26.61 -1.56
N SER A 348 1.20 26.71 -1.60
CA SER A 348 0.30 25.78 -0.91
C SER A 348 0.50 24.33 -1.36
N ILE A 349 0.49 24.08 -2.68
CA ILE A 349 0.76 22.76 -3.25
C ILE A 349 2.10 22.20 -2.74
N ALA A 350 3.15 23.02 -2.74
CA ALA A 350 4.48 22.61 -2.28
C ALA A 350 4.49 22.29 -0.76
N LEU A 351 3.81 23.08 0.06
CA LEU A 351 3.67 22.87 1.50
C LEU A 351 3.00 21.52 1.80
N PHE A 352 1.89 21.25 1.12
CA PHE A 352 1.13 20.01 1.32
C PHE A 352 1.82 18.77 0.76
N ARG A 353 2.66 18.90 -0.29
CA ARG A 353 3.56 17.82 -0.71
C ARG A 353 4.60 17.47 0.35
N VAL A 354 5.18 18.48 1.01
CA VAL A 354 6.11 18.25 2.11
C VAL A 354 5.40 17.52 3.26
N ILE A 355 4.22 17.99 3.67
CA ILE A 355 3.43 17.35 4.74
C ILE A 355 3.07 15.91 4.38
N GLY A 356 2.63 15.65 3.15
CA GLY A 356 2.34 14.29 2.69
C GLY A 356 3.59 13.39 2.71
N SER A 357 4.75 13.91 2.30
CA SER A 357 6.02 13.17 2.32
C SER A 357 6.55 12.88 3.72
N LEU A 358 6.33 13.78 4.69
CA LEU A 358 6.70 13.59 6.09
C LEU A 358 5.73 12.62 6.79
N GLY A 359 4.42 12.84 6.58
CA GLY A 359 3.35 12.09 7.22
C GLY A 359 3.33 10.62 6.80
N ARG A 360 3.60 10.31 5.52
CA ARG A 360 3.71 8.95 4.92
C ARG A 360 2.50 8.02 5.07
N ASN A 361 1.58 8.34 5.97
CA ASN A 361 0.31 7.69 6.24
C ASN A 361 -0.78 8.76 6.17
N MET A 362 -1.96 8.39 5.66
CA MET A 362 -3.08 9.30 5.45
C MET A 362 -3.54 9.98 6.75
N ILE A 363 -3.65 9.22 7.84
CA ILE A 363 -4.14 9.73 9.12
C ILE A 363 -3.17 10.77 9.66
N VAL A 364 -1.88 10.41 9.73
CA VAL A 364 -0.81 11.27 10.22
C VAL A 364 -0.71 12.53 9.37
N ALA A 365 -0.66 12.39 8.04
CA ALA A 365 -0.51 13.52 7.13
C ALA A 365 -1.70 14.49 7.20
N ASN A 366 -2.94 13.99 7.33
CA ASN A 366 -4.12 14.84 7.46
C ASN A 366 -4.16 15.57 8.81
N THR A 367 -3.82 14.91 9.92
CA THR A 367 -3.79 15.55 11.24
C THR A 367 -2.72 16.64 11.30
N PHE A 368 -1.49 16.35 10.85
CA PHE A 368 -0.42 17.35 10.79
C PHE A 368 -0.72 18.44 9.76
N GLY A 369 -1.37 18.10 8.65
CA GLY A 369 -1.78 19.05 7.62
C GLY A 369 -2.79 20.08 8.12
N SER A 370 -3.85 19.62 8.79
CA SER A 370 -4.86 20.50 9.38
C SER A 370 -4.26 21.39 10.48
N PHE A 371 -3.37 20.84 11.31
CA PHE A 371 -2.68 21.63 12.32
C PHE A 371 -1.74 22.69 11.71
N ALA A 372 -0.93 22.31 10.72
CA ALA A 372 -0.05 23.24 10.02
C ALA A 372 -0.85 24.36 9.34
N MET A 373 -2.02 24.03 8.77
CA MET A 373 -2.91 25.02 8.18
C MET A 373 -3.43 26.02 9.22
N LEU A 374 -3.87 25.54 10.38
CA LEU A 374 -4.33 26.41 11.47
C LEU A 374 -3.22 27.37 11.91
N VAL A 375 -1.99 26.88 12.05
CA VAL A 375 -0.82 27.71 12.42
C VAL A 375 -0.57 28.79 11.37
N VAL A 376 -0.58 28.44 10.08
CA VAL A 376 -0.39 29.40 8.97
C VAL A 376 -1.50 30.45 8.95
N MET A 377 -2.75 30.06 9.20
CA MET A 377 -3.89 30.99 9.27
C MET A 377 -3.78 31.99 10.43
N VAL A 378 -3.53 31.48 11.64
CA VAL A 378 -3.45 32.31 12.86
C VAL A 378 -2.32 33.35 12.74
N LEU A 379 -1.19 32.94 12.19
CA LEU A 379 0.01 33.77 12.02
C LEU A 379 -0.01 34.60 10.72
N GLY A 380 -1.12 34.61 9.97
CA GLY A 380 -1.26 35.36 8.72
C GLY A 380 -1.45 36.87 8.88
N GLY A 381 -1.63 37.38 10.10
CA GLY A 381 -1.77 38.82 10.38
C GLY A 381 -3.20 39.37 10.39
N TYR A 382 -4.16 38.61 9.87
CA TYR A 382 -5.58 39.00 9.88
C TYR A 382 -6.31 38.60 11.17
N ILE A 383 -6.19 37.33 11.60
CA ILE A 383 -6.83 36.83 12.84
C ILE A 383 -6.20 37.50 14.07
N ILE A 384 -4.87 37.46 14.14
CA ILE A 384 -4.10 38.16 15.18
C ILE A 384 -3.28 39.24 14.49
N SER A 385 -3.52 40.49 14.87
CA SER A 385 -2.73 41.63 14.39
C SER A 385 -1.31 41.56 14.93
N ARG A 386 -0.34 41.94 14.10
CA ARG A 386 1.10 41.86 14.41
C ARG A 386 1.45 42.48 15.75
N ASP A 387 0.92 43.66 16.05
CA ASP A 387 1.29 44.43 17.25
C ASP A 387 0.68 43.83 18.54
N ARG A 388 -0.26 42.88 18.43
CA ARG A 388 -0.83 42.13 19.55
C ARG A 388 -0.10 40.81 19.83
N ILE A 389 0.82 40.39 18.95
CA ILE A 389 1.60 39.18 19.15
C ILE A 389 2.72 39.48 20.16
N PRO A 390 2.87 38.70 21.24
CA PRO A 390 3.97 38.86 22.19
C PRO A 390 5.34 38.81 21.51
N SER A 391 6.29 39.61 21.99
CA SER A 391 7.64 39.75 21.40
C SER A 391 8.41 38.43 21.29
N TRP A 392 8.20 37.48 22.21
CA TRP A 392 8.84 36.15 22.17
C TRP A 392 8.24 35.22 21.11
N TRP A 393 7.04 35.50 20.61
CA TRP A 393 6.32 34.68 19.62
C TRP A 393 6.24 35.33 18.23
N ILE A 394 6.67 36.59 18.09
CA ILE A 394 6.61 37.36 16.84
C ILE A 394 7.34 36.70 15.66
N TRP A 395 8.36 35.87 15.93
CA TRP A 395 9.06 35.13 14.88
C TRP A 395 8.11 34.23 14.07
N GLY A 396 7.05 33.69 14.69
CA GLY A 396 6.04 32.87 13.99
C GLY A 396 5.30 33.64 12.89
N TYR A 397 5.04 34.93 13.12
CA TYR A 397 4.45 35.83 12.13
C TYR A 397 5.38 36.01 10.91
N TRP A 398 6.68 36.16 11.15
CA TRP A 398 7.69 36.32 10.07
C TRP A 398 7.98 35.04 9.30
N VAL A 399 7.73 33.87 9.89
CA VAL A 399 7.86 32.56 9.25
C VAL A 399 6.60 32.21 8.43
N SER A 400 5.43 32.76 8.75
CA SER A 400 4.20 32.40 8.04
C SER A 400 4.20 32.92 6.60
N PRO A 401 4.04 32.05 5.57
CA PRO A 401 3.95 32.50 4.19
C PRO A 401 2.65 33.30 3.91
N LEU A 402 1.59 33.05 4.69
CA LEU A 402 0.31 33.74 4.52
C LEU A 402 0.39 35.22 4.93
N MET A 403 1.27 35.58 5.87
CA MET A 403 1.52 36.97 6.26
C MET A 403 2.03 37.81 5.08
N TYR A 404 2.95 37.25 4.29
CA TYR A 404 3.49 37.90 3.10
C TYR A 404 2.42 38.07 2.02
N ALA A 405 1.58 37.06 1.83
CA ALA A 405 0.44 37.14 0.91
C ALA A 405 -0.59 38.19 1.36
N GLN A 406 -0.92 38.22 2.65
CA GLN A 406 -1.89 39.16 3.21
C GLN A 406 -1.42 40.60 3.07
N ASN A 407 -0.16 40.89 3.41
CA ASN A 407 0.43 42.22 3.23
C ASN A 407 0.41 42.63 1.75
N ALA A 408 0.85 41.74 0.83
CA ALA A 408 0.88 42.04 -0.59
C ALA A 408 -0.51 42.33 -1.19
N ALA A 409 -1.53 41.54 -0.84
CA ALA A 409 -2.88 41.77 -1.35
C ALA A 409 -3.52 43.04 -0.76
N SER A 410 -3.29 43.29 0.53
CA SER A 410 -3.82 44.48 1.21
C SER A 410 -3.22 45.75 0.61
N VAL A 411 -1.90 45.77 0.35
CA VAL A 411 -1.23 46.88 -0.33
C VAL A 411 -1.71 47.05 -1.77
N ASN A 412 -1.97 45.94 -2.49
CA ASN A 412 -2.48 45.99 -3.86
C ASN A 412 -3.89 46.60 -3.95
N GLU A 413 -4.76 46.36 -2.97
CA GLU A 413 -6.12 46.92 -2.97
C GLU A 413 -6.17 48.33 -2.36
N PHE A 414 -5.65 48.52 -1.15
CA PHE A 414 -5.86 49.76 -0.38
C PHE A 414 -5.00 50.94 -0.83
N LEU A 415 -3.96 50.72 -1.63
CA LEU A 415 -3.29 51.81 -2.36
C LEU A 415 -4.00 52.17 -3.67
N GLY A 416 -5.22 51.66 -3.89
CA GLY A 416 -6.06 51.88 -5.06
C GLY A 416 -6.65 53.29 -5.18
N ASN A 417 -7.03 53.64 -6.41
CA ASN A 417 -7.80 54.84 -6.75
C ASN A 417 -9.14 54.88 -6.01
N SER A 418 -9.74 53.72 -5.75
CA SER A 418 -10.99 53.60 -4.97
C SER A 418 -10.83 54.03 -3.50
N TRP A 419 -9.63 53.93 -2.93
CA TRP A 419 -9.31 54.18 -1.51
C TRP A 419 -8.53 55.48 -1.25
N HIS A 420 -8.30 56.29 -2.29
CA HIS A 420 -7.56 57.56 -2.21
C HIS A 420 -8.34 58.72 -1.53
N LYS A 421 -9.57 58.48 -1.05
CA LYS A 421 -10.33 59.46 -0.24
C LYS A 421 -9.60 59.75 1.07
N ARG A 422 -9.80 60.95 1.64
CA ARG A 422 -9.15 61.33 2.91
C ARG A 422 -9.82 60.66 4.12
N ALA A 423 -9.01 60.17 5.06
CA ALA A 423 -9.47 59.61 6.33
C ALA A 423 -9.85 60.72 7.32
N GLY A 424 -11.05 61.29 7.15
CA GLY A 424 -11.56 62.37 8.00
C GLY A 424 -10.81 63.71 7.85
N ASN A 425 -11.19 64.70 8.67
CA ASN A 425 -10.72 66.09 8.53
C ASN A 425 -9.34 66.36 9.17
N TYR A 426 -8.80 65.45 9.98
CA TYR A 426 -7.63 65.71 10.85
C TYR A 426 -6.38 64.86 10.54
N THR A 427 -6.38 64.06 9.47
CA THR A 427 -5.19 63.27 9.08
C THR A 427 -4.81 63.54 7.62
N ASN A 428 -3.50 63.56 7.33
CA ASN A 428 -2.98 63.75 5.97
C ASN A 428 -2.93 62.42 5.16
N PHE A 429 -3.43 61.32 5.73
CA PHE A 429 -3.34 59.99 5.13
C PHE A 429 -4.57 59.68 4.27
N SER A 430 -4.38 58.87 3.23
CA SER A 430 -5.51 58.28 2.49
C SER A 430 -6.26 57.29 3.39
N LEU A 431 -7.53 57.05 3.07
CA LEU A 431 -8.39 56.09 3.78
C LEU A 431 -7.77 54.69 3.81
N GLY A 432 -7.20 54.26 2.68
CA GLY A 432 -6.48 53.00 2.59
C GLY A 432 -5.21 52.93 3.44
N GLU A 433 -4.40 54.00 3.46
CA GLU A 433 -3.19 54.04 4.31
C GLU A 433 -3.55 54.05 5.80
N ALA A 434 -4.59 54.80 6.19
CA ALA A 434 -5.10 54.81 7.55
C ALA A 434 -5.59 53.42 7.99
N LEU A 435 -6.27 52.67 7.11
CA LEU A 435 -6.71 51.31 7.38
C LEU A 435 -5.53 50.33 7.56
N LEU A 436 -4.53 50.39 6.68
CA LEU A 436 -3.35 49.52 6.76
C LEU A 436 -2.62 49.71 8.09
N ARG A 437 -2.41 50.97 8.52
CA ARG A 437 -1.79 51.30 9.81
C ARG A 437 -2.66 50.87 10.99
N ALA A 438 -3.97 51.04 10.91
CA ALA A 438 -4.91 50.63 11.97
C ALA A 438 -4.93 49.11 12.19
N ARG A 439 -4.63 48.32 11.15
CA ARG A 439 -4.57 46.85 11.19
C ARG A 439 -3.14 46.29 11.33
N SER A 440 -2.15 47.15 11.61
CA SER A 440 -0.74 46.79 11.77
C SER A 440 -0.09 46.18 10.51
N TYR A 441 -0.60 46.53 9.33
CA TYR A 441 0.01 46.16 8.04
C TYR A 441 0.98 47.23 7.55
N PHE A 442 1.86 46.84 6.64
CA PHE A 442 2.85 47.74 6.07
C PHE A 442 2.24 48.53 4.90
N PRO A 443 2.23 49.88 4.96
CA PRO A 443 1.59 50.70 3.94
C PRO A 443 2.42 50.90 2.66
N GLU A 444 3.71 50.53 2.66
CA GLU A 444 4.59 50.84 1.54
C GLU A 444 4.38 49.91 0.33
N SER A 445 4.37 50.49 -0.87
CA SER A 445 4.05 49.78 -2.12
C SER A 445 5.02 48.64 -2.48
N TYR A 446 6.27 48.69 -2.01
CA TYR A 446 7.27 47.65 -2.27
C TYR A 446 6.96 46.31 -1.57
N TRP A 447 6.11 46.32 -0.52
CA TRP A 447 5.70 45.11 0.18
C TRP A 447 4.94 44.11 -0.70
N TYR A 448 4.33 44.58 -1.79
CA TYR A 448 3.76 43.70 -2.81
C TYR A 448 4.84 42.76 -3.39
N TRP A 449 5.98 43.30 -3.81
CA TRP A 449 7.06 42.53 -4.41
C TRP A 449 7.81 41.68 -3.39
N ILE A 450 7.95 42.15 -2.14
CA ILE A 450 8.48 41.32 -1.05
C ILE A 450 7.57 40.11 -0.86
N GLY A 451 6.24 40.31 -0.84
CA GLY A 451 5.31 39.21 -0.64
C GLY A 451 5.36 38.16 -1.75
N VAL A 452 5.37 38.60 -3.00
CA VAL A 452 5.56 37.72 -4.17
C VAL A 452 6.89 36.98 -4.11
N GLY A 453 7.99 37.70 -3.85
CA GLY A 453 9.33 37.11 -3.77
C GLY A 453 9.44 36.07 -2.65
N ALA A 454 8.83 36.33 -1.48
CA ALA A 454 8.78 35.39 -0.38
C ALA A 454 7.99 34.12 -0.76
N LEU A 455 6.81 34.25 -1.38
CA LEU A 455 6.00 33.10 -1.81
C LEU A 455 6.72 32.22 -2.84
N LEU A 456 7.42 32.83 -3.81
CA LEU A 456 8.25 32.09 -4.77
C LEU A 456 9.44 31.41 -4.08
N GLY A 457 10.10 32.09 -3.15
CA GLY A 457 11.16 31.52 -2.32
C GLY A 457 10.70 30.30 -1.52
N TYR A 458 9.54 30.40 -0.85
CA TYR A 458 8.91 29.28 -0.15
C TYR A 458 8.58 28.13 -1.10
N THR A 459 8.04 28.42 -2.29
CA THR A 459 7.72 27.39 -3.29
C THR A 459 8.97 26.59 -3.68
N VAL A 460 10.10 27.26 -3.95
CA VAL A 460 11.36 26.58 -4.30
C VAL A 460 11.89 25.79 -3.11
N LEU A 461 11.94 26.40 -1.92
CA LEU A 461 12.41 25.76 -0.69
C LEU A 461 11.63 24.48 -0.36
N LEU A 462 10.30 24.56 -0.39
CA LEU A 462 9.41 23.43 -0.08
C LEU A 462 9.53 22.31 -1.12
N ASN A 463 9.68 22.63 -2.41
CA ASN A 463 9.93 21.59 -3.43
C ASN A 463 11.30 20.90 -3.25
N LEU A 464 12.35 21.63 -2.84
CA LEU A 464 13.65 21.03 -2.51
C LEU A 464 13.54 20.11 -1.28
N LEU A 465 12.86 20.56 -0.23
CA LEU A 465 12.58 19.75 0.96
C LEU A 465 11.76 18.50 0.61
N PHE A 466 10.77 18.63 -0.28
CA PHE A 466 9.99 17.49 -0.76
C PHE A 466 10.89 16.45 -1.47
N THR A 467 11.79 16.88 -2.35
CA THR A 467 12.78 15.97 -2.96
C THR A 467 13.69 15.31 -1.93
N PHE A 468 14.15 16.07 -0.93
CA PHE A 468 15.01 15.57 0.15
C PHE A 468 14.29 14.51 1.01
N PHE A 469 13.05 14.78 1.42
CA PHE A 469 12.26 13.83 2.22
C PHE A 469 11.95 12.56 1.42
N LEU A 470 11.57 12.67 0.15
CA LEU A 470 11.32 11.51 -0.69
C LEU A 470 12.59 10.68 -0.96
N ALA A 471 13.77 11.32 -0.99
CA ALA A 471 15.04 10.61 -1.16
C ALA A 471 15.46 9.83 0.09
N ASN A 472 15.22 10.38 1.29
CA ASN A 472 15.81 9.86 2.53
C ASN A 472 14.84 9.09 3.43
N LEU A 473 13.53 9.37 3.39
CA LEU A 473 12.56 8.72 4.26
C LEU A 473 12.13 7.38 3.69
N ASN A 474 12.03 6.35 4.55
CA ASN A 474 11.50 5.04 4.17
C ASN A 474 9.99 4.94 4.47
N SER A 475 9.35 3.94 3.86
CA SER A 475 7.96 3.58 4.18
C SER A 475 7.78 3.36 5.68
N LEU A 476 6.67 3.86 6.23
CA LEU A 476 6.27 3.55 7.60
C LEU A 476 5.73 2.12 7.61
N GLY A 477 6.43 1.22 8.30
CA GLY A 477 5.97 -0.16 8.48
C GLY A 477 6.69 -1.19 7.60
N LYS A 478 8.03 -1.24 7.64
CA LYS A 478 8.69 -2.53 7.38
C LYS A 478 8.29 -3.46 8.52
N GLN A 479 7.42 -4.42 8.24
CA GLN A 479 7.28 -5.63 9.05
C GLN A 479 8.60 -6.40 8.97
N GLN A 480 9.62 -5.93 9.69
CA GLN A 480 10.62 -6.87 10.16
C GLN A 480 9.89 -7.75 11.17
N ALA A 481 9.95 -9.07 10.96
CA ALA A 481 9.57 -10.02 11.98
C ALA A 481 10.31 -9.64 13.26
N VAL A 482 9.60 -8.97 14.16
CA VAL A 482 10.09 -8.68 15.50
C VAL A 482 10.07 -10.03 16.18
N PHE A 483 11.18 -10.74 16.13
CA PHE A 483 11.42 -11.87 17.03
C PHE A 483 11.17 -11.34 18.44
N SER A 484 10.25 -11.96 19.18
CA SER A 484 10.00 -11.56 20.56
C SER A 484 11.30 -11.71 21.35
N LYS A 485 11.53 -10.83 22.34
CA LYS A 485 12.70 -10.97 23.23
C LYS A 485 12.76 -12.36 23.87
N GLU A 486 11.60 -12.97 24.10
CA GLU A 486 11.43 -14.32 24.63
C GLU A 486 12.01 -15.39 23.68
N GLU A 487 11.75 -15.33 22.37
CA GLU A 487 12.34 -16.27 21.39
C GLU A 487 13.86 -16.10 21.26
N LEU A 488 14.37 -14.87 21.43
CA LEU A 488 15.81 -14.60 21.42
C LEU A 488 16.50 -15.16 22.68
N GLU A 489 15.88 -15.00 23.85
CA GLU A 489 16.35 -15.56 25.11
C GLU A 489 16.28 -17.09 25.14
N GLU A 490 15.25 -17.68 24.52
CA GLU A 490 15.13 -19.13 24.38
C GLU A 490 16.23 -19.71 23.47
N ARG A 491 16.58 -18.99 22.39
CA ARG A 491 17.72 -19.35 21.53
C ARG A 491 19.07 -19.23 22.23
N ASP A 492 19.27 -18.20 23.04
CA ASP A 492 20.51 -18.01 23.81
C ASP A 492 20.65 -19.04 24.94
N ARG A 493 19.54 -19.45 25.56
CA ARG A 493 19.51 -20.60 26.50
C ARG A 493 19.84 -21.92 25.81
N ARG A 494 19.30 -22.16 24.60
CA ARG A 494 19.64 -23.35 23.77
C ARG A 494 21.11 -23.37 23.35
N ARG A 495 21.72 -22.21 23.08
CA ARG A 495 23.17 -22.08 22.77
C ARG A 495 24.08 -22.38 23.97
N LYS A 496 23.62 -22.17 25.20
CA LYS A 496 24.40 -22.39 26.43
C LYS A 496 24.35 -23.83 26.98
N GLY A 497 23.62 -24.73 26.32
CA GLY A 497 23.66 -26.15 26.67
C GLY A 497 23.07 -26.51 28.04
N GLU A 498 22.19 -25.66 28.60
CA GLU A 498 21.47 -25.99 29.84
C GLU A 498 20.37 -27.01 29.56
N SER A 499 20.36 -28.07 30.36
CA SER A 499 19.58 -29.28 30.14
C SER A 499 18.08 -29.07 30.38
N VAL A 500 17.29 -29.12 29.31
CA VAL A 500 15.81 -29.26 29.27
C VAL A 500 15.32 -30.58 29.91
N VAL A 501 16.23 -31.38 30.49
CA VAL A 501 15.96 -32.69 31.10
C VAL A 501 15.12 -32.58 32.37
N THR A 502 15.14 -31.44 33.06
CA THR A 502 14.39 -31.26 34.32
C THR A 502 12.90 -31.03 34.10
N GLU A 503 12.53 -30.36 33.01
CA GLU A 503 11.12 -30.02 32.71
C GLU A 503 10.36 -31.21 32.10
N LEU A 504 11.06 -32.04 31.31
CA LEU A 504 10.48 -33.26 30.74
C LEU A 504 10.20 -34.33 31.81
N ARG A 505 11.00 -34.38 32.88
CA ARG A 505 10.82 -35.34 33.98
C ARG A 505 9.61 -35.00 34.85
N TYR A 506 9.25 -33.72 34.94
CA TYR A 506 8.01 -33.27 35.61
C TYR A 506 6.77 -33.52 34.74
N TYR A 507 6.89 -33.37 33.41
CA TYR A 507 5.80 -33.65 32.47
C TYR A 507 5.50 -35.15 32.32
N LEU A 508 6.54 -36.00 32.32
CA LEU A 508 6.41 -37.46 32.22
C LEU A 508 5.89 -38.13 33.50
N GLN A 509 6.07 -37.50 34.67
CA GLN A 509 5.52 -38.02 35.93
C GLN A 509 4.00 -37.89 36.02
N ASN A 510 3.38 -36.99 35.24
CA ASN A 510 1.91 -36.82 35.21
C ASN A 510 1.23 -37.60 34.08
N SER A 511 1.97 -38.25 33.19
CA SER A 511 1.41 -39.07 32.10
C SER A 511 1.51 -40.57 32.39
N GLY A 512 1.20 -40.96 33.62
CA GLY A 512 1.14 -42.36 34.04
C GLY A 512 -0.19 -43.02 33.68
N SER A 513 -0.12 -44.05 32.82
CA SER A 513 -1.09 -45.12 32.60
C SER A 513 -2.31 -44.80 31.73
N PHE A 514 -2.36 -45.39 30.53
CA PHE A 514 -3.54 -46.13 30.09
C PHE A 514 -3.14 -47.24 29.09
N ASN A 515 -3.01 -48.45 29.64
CA ASN A 515 -3.11 -49.70 28.88
C ASN A 515 -4.47 -49.75 28.17
N GLY A 516 -4.50 -50.39 27.00
CA GLY A 516 -5.60 -50.34 26.05
C GLY A 516 -7.00 -50.58 26.62
N LYS A 517 -7.92 -49.68 26.25
CA LYS A 517 -9.31 -49.94 25.80
C LYS A 517 -10.02 -48.60 25.62
N TYR A 518 -10.66 -48.45 24.45
CA TYR A 518 -11.54 -47.35 24.01
C TYR A 518 -10.87 -45.99 23.69
N PHE A 519 -10.78 -45.70 22.40
CA PHE A 519 -10.79 -44.32 21.88
C PHE A 519 -12.05 -43.62 22.42
N LYS A 520 -11.94 -42.83 23.50
CA LYS A 520 -12.93 -41.80 23.79
C LYS A 520 -12.65 -40.64 22.85
N GLN A 521 -13.53 -40.47 21.85
CA GLN A 521 -13.64 -39.28 21.02
C GLN A 521 -13.69 -38.04 21.93
N ARG A 522 -12.55 -37.37 22.10
CA ARG A 522 -12.44 -36.08 22.77
C ARG A 522 -12.40 -34.99 21.71
N GLY A 523 -13.59 -34.66 21.24
CA GLY A 523 -13.94 -33.40 20.60
C GLY A 523 -15.34 -33.05 21.08
N MET A 524 -15.69 -31.77 21.12
CA MET A 524 -17.06 -31.36 21.39
C MET A 524 -17.93 -31.81 20.20
N VAL A 525 -18.39 -33.06 20.21
CA VAL A 525 -19.34 -33.57 19.22
C VAL A 525 -20.68 -32.98 19.61
N LEU A 526 -20.97 -31.78 19.10
CA LEU A 526 -22.35 -31.31 19.05
C LEU A 526 -23.16 -32.43 18.37
N PRO A 527 -24.28 -32.90 18.97
CA PRO A 527 -25.13 -33.88 18.32
C PRO A 527 -25.64 -33.27 17.01
N PHE A 528 -25.00 -33.61 15.91
CA PHE A 528 -25.33 -33.12 14.58
C PHE A 528 -25.97 -34.26 13.80
N GLN A 529 -27.19 -34.04 13.32
CA GLN A 529 -27.84 -34.96 12.40
C GLN A 529 -27.26 -34.75 11.00
N PRO A 530 -26.58 -35.74 10.40
CA PRO A 530 -25.94 -35.56 9.12
C PRO A 530 -27.01 -35.50 8.00
N LEU A 531 -27.07 -34.37 7.30
CA LEU A 531 -28.03 -34.12 6.23
C LEU A 531 -27.40 -34.34 4.84
N SER A 532 -28.20 -34.76 3.87
CA SER A 532 -27.77 -34.84 2.47
C SER A 532 -28.16 -33.56 1.73
N MET A 533 -27.39 -33.19 0.72
CA MET A 533 -27.73 -32.07 -0.17
C MET A 533 -27.73 -32.58 -1.60
N SER A 534 -28.77 -32.30 -2.37
CA SER A 534 -28.81 -32.54 -3.81
C SER A 534 -29.17 -31.28 -4.55
N PHE A 535 -28.59 -31.10 -5.73
CA PHE A 535 -28.88 -29.97 -6.59
C PHE A 535 -28.92 -30.42 -8.04
N SER A 536 -29.87 -29.89 -8.79
CA SER A 536 -30.07 -30.24 -10.19
C SER A 536 -30.26 -29.00 -11.05
N ASN A 537 -29.64 -29.07 -12.23
CA ASN A 537 -29.70 -28.07 -13.29
C ASN A 537 -29.41 -26.65 -12.81
N ILE A 538 -28.38 -26.49 -11.97
CA ILE A 538 -28.00 -25.19 -11.44
C ILE A 538 -27.40 -24.33 -12.56
N ASN A 539 -28.09 -23.25 -12.90
CA ASN A 539 -27.59 -22.18 -13.75
C ASN A 539 -27.46 -20.90 -12.94
N TYR A 540 -26.41 -20.12 -13.21
CA TYR A 540 -26.23 -18.82 -12.59
C TYR A 540 -25.85 -17.78 -13.62
N PHE A 541 -26.61 -16.69 -13.66
CA PHE A 541 -26.44 -15.59 -14.60
C PHE A 541 -26.15 -14.29 -13.85
N VAL A 542 -25.22 -13.49 -14.37
CA VAL A 542 -24.89 -12.17 -13.85
C VAL A 542 -25.07 -11.15 -14.96
N ASP A 543 -25.65 -9.99 -14.63
CA ASP A 543 -25.82 -8.91 -15.60
C ASP A 543 -24.46 -8.38 -16.06
N ILE A 544 -24.31 -8.16 -17.37
CA ILE A 544 -23.05 -7.71 -17.94
C ILE A 544 -22.80 -6.23 -17.55
N PRO A 545 -21.67 -5.90 -16.92
CA PRO A 545 -21.27 -4.52 -16.66
C PRO A 545 -21.24 -3.69 -17.95
N VAL A 546 -21.63 -2.41 -17.85
CA VAL A 546 -21.80 -1.51 -19.00
C VAL A 546 -20.51 -1.37 -19.83
N GLU A 547 -19.35 -1.57 -19.22
CA GLU A 547 -18.04 -1.52 -19.88
C GLU A 547 -17.82 -2.66 -20.89
N LEU A 548 -18.38 -3.85 -20.64
CA LEU A 548 -18.22 -5.02 -21.52
C LEU A 548 -19.22 -5.02 -22.69
N LYS A 549 -20.38 -4.37 -22.54
CA LYS A 549 -21.31 -4.11 -23.65
C LYS A 549 -20.71 -3.20 -24.71
N GLN A 550 -19.85 -2.26 -24.32
CA GLN A 550 -19.13 -1.37 -25.25
C GLN A 550 -18.08 -2.09 -26.10
N GLN A 551 -17.67 -3.31 -25.71
CA GLN A 551 -16.72 -4.15 -26.45
C GLN A 551 -17.39 -5.12 -27.44
N GLY A 552 -18.69 -4.97 -27.69
CA GLY A 552 -19.41 -5.70 -28.75
C GLY A 552 -20.06 -7.01 -28.32
N ILE A 553 -20.15 -7.29 -27.01
CA ILE A 553 -20.91 -8.44 -26.50
C ILE A 553 -22.40 -8.08 -26.52
N THR A 554 -23.18 -8.76 -27.35
CA THR A 554 -24.62 -8.51 -27.57
C THR A 554 -25.54 -9.13 -26.51
N GLU A 555 -24.99 -9.99 -25.65
CA GLU A 555 -25.78 -10.68 -24.61
C GLU A 555 -26.00 -9.76 -23.40
N ASP A 556 -27.20 -9.76 -22.84
CA ASP A 556 -27.52 -8.95 -21.66
C ASP A 556 -27.00 -9.56 -20.34
N ARG A 557 -26.76 -10.88 -20.33
CA ARG A 557 -26.40 -11.65 -19.14
C ARG A 557 -25.26 -12.63 -19.45
N LEU A 558 -24.26 -12.66 -18.58
CA LEU A 558 -23.19 -13.64 -18.63
C LEU A 558 -23.57 -14.87 -17.79
N GLN A 559 -23.56 -16.05 -18.41
CA GLN A 559 -23.78 -17.30 -17.69
C GLN A 559 -22.46 -17.79 -17.07
N LEU A 560 -22.44 -17.97 -15.75
CA LEU A 560 -21.26 -18.40 -14.99
C LEU A 560 -21.29 -19.87 -14.58
N LEU A 561 -22.49 -20.42 -14.35
CA LEU A 561 -22.69 -21.86 -14.10
C LEU A 561 -23.65 -22.40 -15.16
N VAL A 562 -23.28 -23.55 -15.74
CA VAL A 562 -24.02 -24.17 -16.84
C VAL A 562 -24.43 -25.58 -16.42
N ASN A 563 -25.73 -25.75 -16.17
CA ASN A 563 -26.43 -27.01 -15.93
C ASN A 563 -25.71 -27.95 -14.94
N VAL A 564 -25.33 -27.40 -13.78
CA VAL A 564 -24.55 -28.15 -12.79
C VAL A 564 -25.48 -28.99 -11.91
N THR A 565 -25.26 -30.30 -11.90
CA THR A 565 -26.06 -31.28 -11.12
C THR A 565 -25.12 -32.13 -10.25
N GLY A 566 -25.53 -32.39 -9.02
CA GLY A 566 -24.71 -33.17 -8.08
C GLY A 566 -25.39 -33.39 -6.74
N ALA A 567 -24.72 -34.14 -5.86
CA ALA A 567 -25.19 -34.39 -4.51
C ALA A 567 -24.01 -34.57 -3.54
N PHE A 568 -24.19 -34.07 -2.32
CA PHE A 568 -23.29 -34.26 -1.20
C PHE A 568 -23.89 -35.28 -0.24
N ARG A 569 -23.12 -36.34 0.02
CA ARG A 569 -23.52 -37.42 0.91
C ARG A 569 -23.16 -37.09 2.35
N PRO A 570 -24.04 -37.39 3.32
CA PRO A 570 -23.70 -37.21 4.72
C PRO A 570 -22.51 -38.09 5.13
N GLY A 571 -21.60 -37.55 5.94
CA GLY A 571 -20.44 -38.29 6.46
C GLY A 571 -19.30 -38.51 5.45
N VAL A 572 -19.39 -37.93 4.25
CA VAL A 572 -18.35 -38.05 3.22
C VAL A 572 -17.72 -36.69 2.96
N LEU A 573 -16.40 -36.60 3.10
CA LEU A 573 -15.65 -35.44 2.64
C LEU A 573 -15.69 -35.40 1.10
N THR A 574 -16.37 -34.40 0.55
CA THR A 574 -16.46 -34.20 -0.90
C THR A 574 -15.54 -33.06 -1.31
N ALA A 575 -14.60 -33.32 -2.21
CA ALA A 575 -13.68 -32.30 -2.73
C ALA A 575 -14.12 -31.84 -4.12
N LEU A 576 -14.31 -30.53 -4.31
CA LEU A 576 -14.57 -29.90 -5.60
C LEU A 576 -13.25 -29.34 -6.17
N VAL A 577 -12.72 -29.99 -7.20
CA VAL A 577 -11.40 -29.67 -7.78
C VAL A 577 -11.55 -29.14 -9.21
N GLY A 578 -10.72 -28.18 -9.59
CA GLY A 578 -10.72 -27.56 -10.91
C GLY A 578 -9.79 -26.36 -10.98
N VAL A 579 -9.43 -25.91 -12.18
CA VAL A 579 -8.53 -24.76 -12.39
C VAL A 579 -9.09 -23.44 -11.81
N SER A 580 -8.22 -22.46 -11.57
CA SER A 580 -8.67 -21.13 -11.15
C SER A 580 -9.64 -20.53 -12.18
N GLY A 581 -10.74 -19.92 -11.73
CA GLY A 581 -11.79 -19.42 -12.62
C GLY A 581 -12.83 -20.44 -13.10
N ALA A 582 -12.68 -21.74 -12.81
CA ALA A 582 -13.64 -22.78 -13.22
C ALA A 582 -15.02 -22.72 -12.52
N GLY A 583 -15.34 -21.66 -11.77
CA GLY A 583 -16.63 -21.50 -11.10
C GLY A 583 -16.81 -22.23 -9.77
N LYS A 584 -15.74 -22.80 -9.17
CA LYS A 584 -15.81 -23.55 -7.90
C LYS A 584 -16.41 -22.72 -6.76
N THR A 585 -15.83 -21.56 -6.47
CA THR A 585 -16.32 -20.64 -5.44
C THR A 585 -17.72 -20.13 -5.78
N THR A 586 -17.99 -19.87 -7.06
CA THR A 586 -19.32 -19.46 -7.53
C THR A 586 -20.38 -20.53 -7.24
N LEU A 587 -20.09 -21.80 -7.52
CA LEU A 587 -20.97 -22.92 -7.20
C LEU A 587 -21.19 -23.04 -5.69
N MET A 588 -20.12 -22.98 -4.91
CA MET A 588 -20.21 -23.05 -3.44
C MET A 588 -21.00 -21.89 -2.84
N ASP A 589 -20.84 -20.67 -3.35
CA ASP A 589 -21.60 -19.50 -2.92
C ASP A 589 -23.09 -19.59 -3.30
N VAL A 590 -23.41 -20.13 -4.48
CA VAL A 590 -24.80 -20.38 -4.91
C VAL A 590 -25.45 -21.47 -4.04
N LEU A 591 -24.74 -22.57 -3.79
CA LEU A 591 -25.22 -23.64 -2.92
C LEU A 591 -25.36 -23.20 -1.46
N ALA A 592 -24.47 -22.33 -0.97
CA ALA A 592 -24.60 -21.68 0.34
C ALA A 592 -25.71 -20.60 0.38
N GLY A 593 -26.12 -20.11 -0.79
CA GLY A 593 -27.10 -19.02 -0.97
C GLY A 593 -26.58 -17.66 -0.50
N ARG A 594 -25.28 -17.44 -0.70
CA ARG A 594 -24.60 -16.18 -0.39
C ARG A 594 -24.58 -15.21 -1.57
N LYS A 595 -24.88 -15.67 -2.79
CA LYS A 595 -25.10 -14.79 -3.93
C LYS A 595 -26.50 -14.16 -3.85
N THR A 596 -26.52 -12.86 -3.53
CA THR A 596 -27.75 -12.04 -3.46
C THR A 596 -28.05 -11.29 -4.76
N GLY A 597 -27.11 -11.28 -5.72
CA GLY A 597 -27.28 -10.70 -7.05
C GLY A 597 -27.18 -11.75 -8.16
N GLY A 598 -27.81 -11.47 -9.31
CA GLY A 598 -27.91 -12.38 -10.45
C GLY A 598 -29.13 -13.32 -10.39
N LEU A 599 -29.40 -14.02 -11.49
CA LEU A 599 -30.49 -14.99 -11.59
C LEU A 599 -29.93 -16.40 -11.36
N ILE A 600 -30.49 -17.11 -10.38
CA ILE A 600 -30.18 -18.52 -10.09
C ILE A 600 -31.37 -19.35 -10.56
N GLU A 601 -31.12 -20.33 -11.43
CA GLU A 601 -32.10 -21.32 -11.84
C GLU A 601 -31.65 -22.72 -11.41
N GLY A 602 -32.60 -23.66 -11.36
CA GLY A 602 -32.39 -25.03 -10.89
C GLY A 602 -33.00 -25.27 -9.52
N SER A 603 -32.79 -26.48 -8.99
CA SER A 603 -33.40 -26.88 -7.72
C SER A 603 -32.34 -27.39 -6.74
N ILE A 604 -32.47 -27.01 -5.47
CA ILE A 604 -31.59 -27.43 -4.38
C ILE A 604 -32.47 -28.04 -3.29
N HIS A 605 -32.14 -29.26 -2.87
CA HIS A 605 -32.85 -30.00 -1.84
C HIS A 605 -31.91 -30.39 -0.70
N ILE A 606 -32.37 -30.27 0.53
CA ILE A 606 -31.70 -30.71 1.75
C ILE A 606 -32.51 -31.88 2.32
N SER A 607 -31.92 -33.08 2.35
CA SER A 607 -32.58 -34.31 2.80
C SER A 607 -33.96 -34.55 2.17
N GLY A 608 -34.09 -34.23 0.88
CA GLY A 608 -35.33 -34.40 0.11
C GLY A 608 -36.31 -33.21 0.14
N TYR A 609 -36.07 -32.21 0.97
CA TYR A 609 -36.92 -31.00 1.05
C TYR A 609 -36.31 -29.83 0.30
N PRO A 610 -37.09 -28.96 -0.37
CA PRO A 610 -36.56 -27.79 -1.06
C PRO A 610 -35.84 -26.86 -0.06
N LYS A 611 -34.65 -26.39 -0.46
CA LYS A 611 -33.80 -25.51 0.36
C LYS A 611 -34.51 -24.17 0.60
N ARG A 612 -34.74 -23.84 1.88
CA ARG A 612 -35.21 -22.51 2.31
C ARG A 612 -34.03 -21.70 2.81
N GLN A 613 -33.75 -20.56 2.16
CA GLN A 613 -32.54 -19.78 2.42
C GLN A 613 -32.47 -19.24 3.86
N GLU A 614 -33.61 -18.77 4.41
CA GLU A 614 -33.71 -18.20 5.75
C GLU A 614 -33.30 -19.16 6.88
N THR A 615 -33.59 -20.45 6.71
CA THR A 615 -33.31 -21.48 7.72
C THR A 615 -32.02 -22.24 7.43
N PHE A 616 -31.55 -22.25 6.19
CA PHE A 616 -30.36 -23.01 5.77
C PHE A 616 -29.09 -22.59 6.52
N ALA A 617 -28.94 -21.30 6.83
CA ALA A 617 -27.80 -20.80 7.60
C ALA A 617 -27.73 -21.38 9.04
N ARG A 618 -28.83 -21.92 9.57
CA ARG A 618 -28.86 -22.53 10.92
C ARG A 618 -28.28 -23.95 10.96
N ILE A 619 -28.19 -24.60 9.80
CA ILE A 619 -27.78 -26.00 9.65
C ILE A 619 -26.55 -26.17 8.76
N SER A 620 -25.95 -25.07 8.31
CA SER A 620 -24.76 -25.06 7.47
C SER A 620 -23.72 -24.10 8.03
N GLY A 621 -22.46 -24.54 8.06
CA GLY A 621 -21.30 -23.69 8.30
C GLY A 621 -20.56 -23.46 6.99
N TYR A 622 -20.20 -22.22 6.71
CA TYR A 622 -19.40 -21.85 5.53
C TYR A 622 -18.13 -21.16 6.00
N CYS A 623 -16.98 -21.79 5.79
CA CYS A 623 -15.69 -21.17 6.05
C CYS A 623 -15.23 -20.44 4.79
N GLU A 624 -14.92 -19.16 4.91
CA GLU A 624 -14.50 -18.33 3.78
C GLU A 624 -13.02 -18.50 3.47
N GLN A 625 -12.63 -18.09 2.25
CA GLN A 625 -11.23 -18.13 1.83
C GLN A 625 -10.37 -17.08 2.56
N ASN A 626 -11.00 -16.01 3.04
CA ASN A 626 -10.36 -14.97 3.83
C ASN A 626 -10.86 -15.04 5.27
N ASP A 627 -9.98 -14.83 6.23
CA ASP A 627 -10.36 -14.72 7.63
C ASP A 627 -11.17 -13.43 7.85
N ILE A 628 -12.45 -13.57 8.21
CA ILE A 628 -13.28 -12.42 8.62
C ILE A 628 -13.04 -12.17 10.10
N HIS A 629 -12.30 -11.10 10.40
CA HIS A 629 -12.23 -10.56 11.74
C HIS A 629 -13.43 -9.64 11.99
N SER A 630 -14.01 -9.71 13.19
CA SER A 630 -15.01 -8.73 13.59
C SER A 630 -14.34 -7.35 13.71
N PRO A 631 -14.88 -6.30 13.05
CA PRO A 631 -14.30 -4.96 13.11
C PRO A 631 -14.40 -4.33 14.51
N CYS A 632 -15.19 -4.93 15.40
CA CYS A 632 -15.37 -4.48 16.77
C CYS A 632 -14.34 -5.07 17.75
N LEU A 633 -13.55 -6.07 17.32
CA LEU A 633 -12.52 -6.67 18.18
C LEU A 633 -11.20 -5.91 18.05
N THR A 634 -10.55 -5.68 19.18
CA THR A 634 -9.17 -5.20 19.23
C THR A 634 -8.21 -6.27 18.68
N VAL A 635 -6.99 -5.86 18.33
CA VAL A 635 -5.94 -6.79 17.86
C VAL A 635 -5.67 -7.89 18.90
N LEU A 636 -5.64 -7.53 20.18
CA LEU A 636 -5.43 -8.48 21.28
C LEU A 636 -6.58 -9.50 21.37
N GLU A 637 -7.83 -9.04 21.29
CA GLU A 637 -9.00 -9.93 21.35
C GLU A 637 -9.08 -10.86 20.14
N SER A 638 -8.66 -10.38 18.96
CA SER A 638 -8.59 -11.21 17.74
C SER A 638 -7.52 -12.31 17.87
N LEU A 639 -6.38 -12.00 18.49
CA LEU A 639 -5.32 -13.00 18.76
C LEU A 639 -5.76 -14.00 19.82
N LEU A 640 -6.38 -13.54 20.91
CA LEU A 640 -6.96 -14.40 21.96
C LEU A 640 -8.03 -15.33 21.40
N PHE A 641 -8.92 -14.82 20.55
CA PHE A 641 -9.94 -15.63 19.90
C PHE A 641 -9.32 -16.72 19.01
N SER A 642 -8.26 -16.38 18.26
CA SER A 642 -7.51 -17.36 17.46
C SER A 642 -6.80 -18.40 18.34
N ALA A 643 -6.21 -17.96 19.45
CA ALA A 643 -5.55 -18.81 20.43
C ALA A 643 -6.54 -19.80 21.07
N TRP A 644 -7.73 -19.36 21.47
CA TRP A 644 -8.79 -20.22 22.01
C TRP A 644 -9.28 -21.28 21.03
N LEU A 645 -9.28 -21.00 19.73
CA LEU A 645 -9.70 -21.96 18.70
C LEU A 645 -8.62 -23.00 18.36
N ARG A 646 -7.34 -22.63 18.49
CA ARG A 646 -6.20 -23.44 18.04
C ARG A 646 -5.49 -24.17 19.17
N LEU A 647 -5.52 -23.62 20.39
CA LEU A 647 -4.89 -24.22 21.55
C LEU A 647 -5.85 -25.19 22.24
N PRO A 648 -5.34 -26.35 22.70
CA PRO A 648 -6.17 -27.31 23.41
C PRO A 648 -6.60 -26.76 24.78
N SER A 649 -7.72 -27.26 25.30
CA SER A 649 -8.40 -26.73 26.50
C SER A 649 -7.63 -26.89 27.81
N ASP A 650 -6.53 -27.64 27.78
CA ASP A 650 -5.58 -27.87 28.86
C ASP A 650 -4.51 -26.77 28.98
N VAL A 651 -4.39 -25.89 27.98
CA VAL A 651 -3.51 -24.71 28.04
C VAL A 651 -4.16 -23.65 28.93
N GLY A 652 -3.45 -23.21 29.97
CA GLY A 652 -3.95 -22.24 30.94
C GLY A 652 -4.27 -20.88 30.31
N LEU A 653 -5.25 -20.17 30.89
CA LEU A 653 -5.71 -18.85 30.44
C LEU A 653 -4.60 -17.79 30.40
N GLU A 654 -3.60 -17.90 31.28
CA GLU A 654 -2.40 -17.03 31.28
C GLU A 654 -1.44 -17.32 30.14
N THR A 655 -1.43 -18.54 29.59
CA THR A 655 -0.61 -18.93 28.45
C THR A 655 -1.33 -18.70 27.13
N GLN A 656 -2.67 -18.64 27.15
CA GLN A 656 -3.51 -18.28 26.01
C GLN A 656 -3.58 -16.76 25.76
N ARG A 657 -3.32 -15.96 26.80
CA ARG A 657 -3.33 -14.49 26.78
C ARG A 657 -1.92 -13.95 26.57
#